data_AF-A0A2E0SMM4-F1
#
_entry.id   AF-A0A2E0SMM4-F1
#
_cell.length_a   1.000
_cell.length_b   1.000
_cell.length_c   1.000
_cell.angle_alpha   90.00
_cell.angle_beta   90.00
_cell.angle_gamma   90.00
#
_symmetry.space_group_name_H-M   'P 1'
#
loop_
_entity.id
_entity.type
_entity.pdbx_description
1 polymer ?
#
loop_
_entity_poly.entity_id
_entity_poly.type
_entity_poly.pdbx_seq_one_letter_code
_entity_poly.pdbx_strand_id
1 'polypeptide(L)'
;MTELTDNRWVAGDEEFAVRIDVKDVPGFFSKEVVVEPGTRALFLENGILLGEVPPGKHQLQTISDTFAFWTKKKTTLILAKEKEVAIDLSFSELRSKEMLTINASMRLTVGIGDIALFFSHILTSQQTLTLPELKKMIMPIVQQAIHEAVNRLSLIELSQPRVRTDLELCIRQALANQLVLRGLKFGSVQTLSMSHPEYDKQRERVGQIWLQRNALESDKEEAELNAARLLAAIEKRESIDELEILAENVAADREQAEVAAKVRRMSIRKELKDAVQADEFDKVSSEEEMRRFLLERDKQRLLDEDEIDALAKTLKERSDDQKAKREHLLRQIDVQQTFELESIRIDLNYAQRIKTLQHEQSLNSLLEGDAQKKWAAELEREAATAAHAREEQLKELSHSQKTAREALAAGQENELTQLLHEQRTSLIRNETELAKSNHEGRVEIIKWETTQTIELQRLELEKRRDEFEFEKNKRAWENQKNRLSDIQDLNKNFLRDQQELKERESRLNAELAADRDLREKKHELERLHIQKEMSTESLVATSEIANAELLAGLKKHEATEQAITRAAEAQAASSASTHGEVKELYERLSQANASKADAAVAALQQALADKQRDLEIYSSTIEGVTRHLSSQSTPNPTTSPSAGSTLPNSSDASPTTNESRKVVVCAGCRTENPITNRFCTNCGKGL
;
A
#
# COMPACT_ATOMS: atom_id res chain seq x y z
N MET A 1 33.61 14.94 -54.73
CA MET A 1 34.81 15.36 -55.47
C MET A 1 35.81 15.81 -54.44
N THR A 2 36.90 15.07 -54.26
CA THR A 2 38.02 15.46 -53.40
C THR A 2 38.72 16.63 -54.07
N GLU A 3 38.29 17.84 -53.71
CA GLU A 3 38.93 19.06 -54.17
C GLU A 3 40.31 19.19 -53.52
N LEU A 4 41.32 19.42 -54.35
CA LEU A 4 42.68 19.73 -53.95
C LEU A 4 42.70 21.12 -53.30
N THR A 5 42.22 21.21 -52.06
CA THR A 5 42.18 22.45 -51.29
C THR A 5 43.55 22.68 -50.66
N ASP A 6 44.28 23.69 -51.13
CA ASP A 6 45.54 24.17 -50.55
C ASP A 6 46.71 23.16 -50.48
N ASN A 7 46.94 22.37 -51.54
CA ASN A 7 48.05 21.38 -51.63
C ASN A 7 48.04 20.31 -50.52
N ARG A 8 46.91 20.08 -49.85
CA ARG A 8 46.77 19.02 -48.84
C ARG A 8 46.09 17.81 -49.43
N TRP A 9 46.68 16.64 -49.21
CA TRP A 9 46.11 15.37 -49.64
C TRP A 9 45.35 14.77 -48.46
N VAL A 10 44.05 15.00 -48.45
CA VAL A 10 43.16 14.51 -47.39
C VAL A 10 42.18 13.53 -48.01
N ALA A 11 42.18 12.28 -47.54
CA ALA A 11 41.06 11.38 -47.78
C ALA A 11 39.89 11.87 -46.92
N GLY A 12 38.69 12.02 -47.50
CA GLY A 12 37.50 12.38 -46.73
C GLY A 12 37.22 11.40 -45.57
N ASP A 13 36.50 11.84 -44.55
CA ASP A 13 36.20 11.00 -43.38
C ASP A 13 35.49 9.69 -43.75
N GLU A 14 34.68 9.71 -44.82
CA GLU A 14 33.97 8.54 -45.36
C GLU A 14 34.71 7.82 -46.50
N GLU A 15 35.85 8.34 -46.96
CA GLU A 15 36.65 7.76 -48.03
C GLU A 15 37.69 6.79 -47.44
N PHE A 16 37.70 5.56 -47.94
CA PHE A 16 38.64 4.52 -47.52
C PHE A 16 39.91 4.55 -48.37
N ALA A 17 39.75 4.71 -49.69
CA ALA A 17 40.85 4.94 -50.63
C ALA A 17 40.41 5.77 -51.83
N VAL A 18 41.29 6.65 -52.31
CA VAL A 18 41.05 7.53 -53.47
C VAL A 18 42.18 7.33 -54.48
N ARG A 19 41.80 7.09 -55.74
CA ARG A 19 42.70 7.04 -56.88
C ARG A 19 42.77 8.43 -57.54
N ILE A 20 43.97 8.95 -57.69
CA ILE A 20 44.25 10.22 -58.37
C ILE A 20 45.19 9.92 -59.54
N ASP A 21 44.73 10.15 -60.76
CA ASP A 21 45.58 10.05 -61.95
C ASP A 21 46.34 11.37 -62.13
N VAL A 22 47.67 11.30 -62.29
CA VAL A 22 48.56 12.50 -62.30
C VAL A 22 48.29 13.44 -63.49
N LYS A 23 47.52 13.00 -64.49
CA LYS A 23 47.05 13.83 -65.61
C LYS A 23 45.99 14.85 -65.21
N ASP A 24 45.26 14.59 -64.13
CA ASP A 24 44.09 15.38 -63.72
C ASP A 24 44.43 16.47 -62.69
N VAL A 25 45.70 16.60 -62.30
CA VAL A 25 46.16 17.57 -61.28
C VAL A 25 47.03 18.66 -61.91
N PRO A 26 46.48 19.86 -62.23
CA PRO A 26 47.28 20.98 -62.73
C PRO A 26 48.22 21.52 -61.64
N GLY A 27 49.52 21.60 -61.92
CA GLY A 27 50.53 22.12 -60.96
C GLY A 27 51.15 21.06 -60.03
N PHE A 28 50.88 19.77 -60.26
CA PHE A 28 51.43 18.65 -59.48
C PHE A 28 52.96 18.69 -59.32
N PHE A 29 53.70 19.22 -60.30
CA PHE A 29 55.17 19.13 -60.35
C PHE A 29 55.93 20.33 -59.74
N SER A 30 55.27 21.32 -59.15
CA SER A 30 55.93 22.56 -58.69
C SER A 30 55.81 22.88 -57.19
N LYS A 31 55.18 22.04 -56.37
CA LYS A 31 54.89 22.36 -54.95
C LYS A 31 55.10 21.18 -53.99
N GLU A 32 55.29 21.51 -52.71
CA GLU A 32 55.40 20.57 -51.59
C GLU A 32 54.10 19.78 -51.40
N VAL A 33 54.21 18.46 -51.17
CA VAL A 33 53.06 17.59 -50.92
C VAL A 33 52.97 17.29 -49.42
N VAL A 34 51.79 17.52 -48.84
CA VAL A 34 51.51 17.20 -47.44
C VAL A 34 50.56 16.01 -47.39
N VAL A 35 51.07 14.87 -46.90
CA VAL A 35 50.26 13.69 -46.57
C VAL A 35 49.85 13.81 -45.10
N GLU A 36 48.54 13.95 -44.84
CA GLU A 36 48.02 14.08 -43.47
C GLU A 36 48.30 12.81 -42.63
N PRO A 37 48.54 12.95 -41.31
CA PRO A 37 48.81 11.83 -40.41
C PRO A 37 47.64 10.83 -40.41
N GLY A 38 47.95 9.55 -40.62
CA GLY A 38 46.96 8.46 -40.73
C GLY A 38 46.53 8.13 -42.16
N THR A 39 47.05 8.83 -43.16
CA THR A 39 46.94 8.49 -44.59
C THR A 39 48.31 8.10 -45.13
N ARG A 40 48.33 7.11 -46.02
CA ARG A 40 49.51 6.73 -46.80
C ARG A 40 49.27 6.98 -48.28
N ALA A 41 50.33 7.46 -48.95
CA ALA A 41 50.32 7.71 -50.39
C ALA A 41 51.10 6.60 -51.11
N LEU A 42 50.47 5.96 -52.09
CA LEU A 42 51.03 4.82 -52.81
C LEU A 42 51.17 5.19 -54.28
N PHE A 43 52.38 5.02 -54.82
CA PHE A 43 52.70 5.35 -56.21
C PHE A 43 52.72 4.10 -57.07
N LEU A 44 51.91 4.12 -58.14
CA LEU A 44 51.80 3.04 -59.11
C LEU A 44 52.18 3.54 -60.49
N GLU A 45 52.98 2.76 -61.22
CA GLU A 45 53.28 3.00 -62.64
C GLU A 45 52.91 1.75 -63.45
N ASN A 46 51.99 1.91 -64.40
CA ASN A 46 51.42 0.82 -65.21
C ASN A 46 50.93 -0.40 -64.38
N GLY A 47 50.40 -0.15 -63.17
CA GLY A 47 49.90 -1.19 -62.27
C GLY A 47 50.96 -1.87 -61.38
N ILE A 48 52.23 -1.44 -61.47
CA ILE A 48 53.32 -1.92 -60.61
C ILE A 48 53.57 -0.91 -59.48
N LEU A 49 53.68 -1.39 -58.25
CA LEU A 49 53.97 -0.58 -57.07
C LEU A 49 55.43 -0.08 -57.12
N LEU A 50 55.61 1.24 -57.19
CA LEU A 50 56.93 1.88 -57.14
C LEU A 50 57.38 2.10 -55.69
N GLY A 51 56.44 2.44 -54.80
CA GLY A 51 56.65 2.46 -53.35
C GLY A 51 55.64 3.30 -52.57
N GLU A 52 55.86 3.37 -51.25
CA GLU A 52 54.98 3.99 -50.26
C GLU A 52 55.62 5.24 -49.66
N VAL A 53 54.83 6.31 -49.53
CA VAL A 53 55.24 7.55 -48.86
C VAL A 53 54.44 7.68 -47.55
N PRO A 54 55.14 7.70 -46.39
CA PRO A 54 54.50 7.82 -45.09
C PRO A 54 53.95 9.23 -44.84
N PRO A 55 53.06 9.42 -43.86
CA PRO A 55 52.52 10.74 -43.51
C PRO A 55 53.63 11.75 -43.19
N GLY A 56 53.51 12.98 -43.70
CA GLY A 56 54.53 14.02 -43.58
C GLY A 56 54.56 15.00 -44.74
N LYS A 57 55.41 16.03 -44.63
CA LYS A 57 55.68 16.99 -45.70
C LYS A 57 56.85 16.47 -46.54
N HIS A 58 56.60 16.20 -47.81
CA HIS A 58 57.61 15.65 -48.72
C HIS A 58 57.78 16.55 -49.94
N GLN A 59 59.04 16.81 -50.31
CA GLN A 59 59.38 17.46 -51.57
C GLN A 59 59.45 16.42 -52.68
N LEU A 60 58.84 16.70 -53.84
CA LEU A 60 58.76 15.75 -54.96
C LEU A 60 60.13 15.33 -55.51
N GLN A 61 61.18 16.13 -55.30
CA GLN A 61 62.56 15.79 -55.68
C GLN A 61 63.11 14.61 -54.86
N THR A 62 62.87 14.60 -53.56
CA THR A 62 63.25 13.49 -52.67
C THR A 62 62.46 12.22 -53.01
N ILE A 63 61.19 12.36 -53.41
CA ILE A 63 60.35 11.24 -53.86
C ILE A 63 60.87 10.68 -55.20
N SER A 64 61.26 11.54 -56.15
CA SER A 64 61.84 11.09 -57.42
C SER A 64 63.20 10.41 -57.27
N ASP A 65 64.01 10.85 -56.31
CA ASP A 65 65.31 10.23 -56.02
C ASP A 65 65.16 8.87 -55.32
N THR A 66 64.06 8.69 -54.58
CA THR A 66 63.74 7.40 -53.91
C THR A 66 63.26 6.35 -54.92
N PHE A 67 62.70 6.75 -56.06
CA PHE A 67 62.14 5.87 -57.08
C PHE A 67 62.92 5.98 -58.40
N ALA A 68 64.07 5.30 -58.47
CA ALA A 68 65.06 5.37 -59.56
C ALA A 68 64.54 5.14 -61.01
N PHE A 69 63.31 4.65 -61.20
CA PHE A 69 62.71 4.31 -62.50
C PHE A 69 61.42 5.06 -62.83
N TRP A 70 61.12 6.16 -62.12
CA TRP A 70 59.86 6.88 -62.28
C TRP A 70 59.75 7.62 -63.64
N THR A 71 58.83 7.17 -64.51
CA THR A 71 58.52 7.86 -65.78
C THR A 71 57.24 8.69 -65.65
N LYS A 72 57.36 10.03 -65.74
CA LYS A 72 56.28 11.02 -65.51
C LYS A 72 54.99 10.88 -66.34
N LYS A 73 54.89 9.94 -67.29
CA LYS A 73 53.83 9.92 -68.32
C LYS A 73 52.59 9.08 -67.97
N LYS A 74 52.65 8.14 -67.02
CA LYS A 74 51.51 7.27 -66.62
C LYS A 74 51.58 6.81 -65.16
N THR A 75 51.63 7.75 -64.22
CA THR A 75 51.62 7.44 -62.78
C THR A 75 50.23 7.63 -62.20
N THR A 76 49.80 6.68 -61.38
CA THR A 76 48.56 6.74 -60.61
C THR A 76 48.94 6.76 -59.12
N LEU A 77 48.32 7.67 -58.38
CA LEU A 77 48.49 7.82 -56.95
C LEU A 77 47.26 7.22 -56.25
N ILE A 78 47.47 6.45 -55.18
CA ILE A 78 46.40 6.04 -54.27
C ILE A 78 46.64 6.67 -52.91
N LEU A 79 45.67 7.42 -52.42
CA LEU A 79 45.59 7.84 -51.03
C LEU A 79 44.72 6.84 -50.28
N ALA A 80 45.28 6.21 -49.25
CA ALA A 80 44.53 5.24 -48.44
C ALA A 80 44.80 5.44 -46.96
N LYS A 81 43.82 5.09 -46.11
CA LYS A 81 44.01 5.11 -44.66
C LYS A 81 45.07 4.08 -44.24
N GLU A 82 45.98 4.50 -43.38
CA GLU A 82 47.09 3.68 -42.89
C GLU A 82 46.62 2.67 -41.84
N LYS A 83 45.69 3.08 -40.98
CA LYS A 83 45.12 2.23 -39.92
C LYS A 83 43.94 1.43 -40.43
N GLU A 84 43.70 0.28 -39.79
CA GLU A 84 42.48 -0.50 -40.00
C GLU A 84 41.26 0.35 -39.64
N VAL A 85 40.26 0.35 -40.51
CA VAL A 85 39.04 1.12 -40.33
C VAL A 85 37.96 0.22 -39.76
N ALA A 86 37.28 0.70 -38.71
CA ALA A 86 36.15 0.01 -38.10
C ALA A 86 34.87 0.22 -38.92
N ILE A 87 34.14 -0.86 -39.17
CA ILE A 87 32.87 -0.89 -39.89
C ILE A 87 31.81 -1.49 -38.98
N ASP A 88 30.74 -0.73 -38.76
CA ASP A 88 29.59 -1.17 -37.96
C ASP A 88 28.55 -1.85 -38.86
N LEU A 89 28.29 -3.13 -38.57
CA LEU A 89 27.27 -3.95 -39.22
C LEU A 89 26.15 -4.27 -38.23
N SER A 90 24.92 -4.17 -38.73
CA SER A 90 23.70 -4.49 -37.98
C SER A 90 22.89 -5.50 -38.78
N PHE A 91 22.48 -6.58 -38.13
CA PHE A 91 21.71 -7.66 -38.71
C PHE A 91 20.40 -7.79 -37.93
N SER A 92 19.30 -7.68 -38.65
CA SER A 92 17.96 -8.03 -38.17
C SER A 92 17.57 -9.40 -38.69
N GLU A 93 16.63 -10.06 -37.99
CA GLU A 93 15.99 -11.31 -38.44
C GLU A 93 16.92 -12.54 -38.53
N LEU A 94 18.00 -12.59 -37.75
CA LEU A 94 18.79 -13.81 -37.62
C LEU A 94 17.97 -14.85 -36.86
N ARG A 95 17.91 -16.10 -37.34
CA ARG A 95 17.20 -17.17 -36.66
C ARG A 95 18.18 -17.98 -35.83
N SER A 96 17.79 -18.29 -34.60
CA SER A 96 18.49 -19.28 -33.78
C SER A 96 18.07 -20.70 -34.15
N LYS A 97 18.70 -21.69 -33.52
CA LYS A 97 18.28 -23.10 -33.55
C LYS A 97 16.81 -23.30 -33.19
N GLU A 98 16.27 -22.44 -32.34
CA GLU A 98 14.87 -22.45 -31.88
C GLU A 98 13.93 -21.67 -32.80
N MET A 99 14.42 -21.21 -33.96
CA MET A 99 13.70 -20.37 -34.92
C MET A 99 13.26 -19.00 -34.38
N LEU A 100 13.83 -18.56 -33.26
CA LEU A 100 13.60 -17.23 -32.69
C LEU A 100 14.46 -16.16 -33.37
N THR A 101 13.90 -14.97 -33.56
CA THR A 101 14.55 -13.85 -34.25
C THR A 101 15.46 -13.06 -33.31
N ILE A 102 16.70 -12.89 -33.72
CA ILE A 102 17.75 -12.24 -32.95
C ILE A 102 18.28 -11.05 -33.75
N ASN A 103 18.53 -9.97 -33.03
CA ASN A 103 19.25 -8.82 -33.57
C ASN A 103 20.71 -8.94 -33.16
N ALA A 104 21.60 -8.80 -34.13
CA ALA A 104 23.04 -8.78 -33.89
C ALA A 104 23.64 -7.48 -34.40
N SER A 105 24.56 -6.92 -33.63
CA SER A 105 25.41 -5.82 -34.06
C SER A 105 26.87 -6.21 -33.88
N MET A 106 27.67 -5.90 -34.88
CA MET A 106 29.11 -6.13 -34.83
C MET A 106 29.88 -4.93 -35.31
N ARG A 107 31.08 -4.77 -34.76
CA ARG A 107 32.12 -3.87 -35.26
C ARG A 107 33.31 -4.69 -35.73
N LEU A 108 33.66 -4.57 -37.01
CA LEU A 108 34.80 -5.27 -37.62
C LEU A 108 35.85 -4.27 -38.11
N THR A 109 37.13 -4.64 -38.09
CA THR A 109 38.20 -3.80 -38.64
C THR A 109 38.73 -4.36 -39.96
N VAL A 110 38.89 -3.49 -40.95
CA VAL A 110 39.41 -3.83 -42.28
C VAL A 110 40.55 -2.88 -42.63
N GLY A 111 41.65 -3.44 -43.10
CA GLY A 111 42.79 -2.70 -43.64
C GLY A 111 43.09 -3.12 -45.08
N ILE A 112 44.09 -2.47 -45.67
CA ILE A 112 44.62 -2.86 -46.98
C ILE A 112 45.83 -3.78 -46.74
N GLY A 113 45.78 -4.98 -47.29
CA GLY A 113 46.84 -5.99 -47.18
C GLY A 113 47.79 -5.95 -48.37
N ASP A 114 47.28 -6.23 -49.57
CA ASP A 114 48.05 -6.23 -50.81
C ASP A 114 47.54 -5.11 -51.74
N ILE A 115 48.41 -4.12 -51.93
CA ILE A 115 48.11 -2.90 -52.68
C ILE A 115 47.92 -3.20 -54.18
N ALA A 116 48.67 -4.14 -54.74
CA ALA A 116 48.60 -4.45 -56.17
C ALA A 116 47.26 -5.10 -56.52
N LEU A 117 46.82 -6.07 -55.70
CA LEU A 117 45.52 -6.72 -55.84
C LEU A 117 44.34 -5.79 -55.54
N PHE A 118 44.51 -4.88 -54.58
CA PHE A 118 43.52 -3.86 -54.26
C PHE A 118 43.30 -2.90 -55.44
N PHE A 119 44.40 -2.48 -56.09
CA PHE A 119 44.32 -1.61 -57.26
C PHE A 119 43.68 -2.31 -58.48
N SER A 120 44.09 -3.55 -58.77
CA SER A 120 43.60 -4.28 -59.95
C SER A 120 42.12 -4.64 -59.85
N HIS A 121 41.62 -4.98 -58.65
CA HIS A 121 40.26 -5.49 -58.49
C HIS A 121 39.23 -4.45 -58.03
N ILE A 122 39.64 -3.40 -57.31
CA ILE A 122 38.72 -2.39 -56.77
C ILE A 122 38.89 -1.04 -57.46
N LEU A 123 40.10 -0.48 -57.48
CA LEU A 123 40.33 0.89 -57.99
C LEU A 123 40.50 0.99 -59.52
N THR A 124 40.40 -0.14 -60.23
CA THR A 124 40.37 -0.15 -61.69
C THR A 124 39.00 0.30 -62.22
N SER A 125 37.92 -0.04 -61.51
CA SER A 125 36.54 0.29 -61.91
C SER A 125 35.99 1.55 -61.23
N GLN A 126 36.53 1.94 -60.07
CA GLN A 126 36.07 3.09 -59.28
C GLN A 126 37.23 4.00 -58.90
N GLN A 127 37.04 5.32 -59.01
CA GLN A 127 38.05 6.32 -58.62
C GLN A 127 38.11 6.54 -57.09
N THR A 128 37.03 6.25 -56.37
CA THR A 128 36.94 6.40 -54.92
C THR A 128 36.25 5.18 -54.33
N LEU A 129 36.80 4.60 -53.27
CA LEU A 129 36.14 3.60 -52.44
C LEU A 129 35.68 4.25 -51.14
N THR A 130 34.37 4.32 -50.93
CA THR A 130 33.77 4.86 -49.70
C THR A 130 33.49 3.75 -48.67
N LEU A 131 33.39 4.11 -47.38
CA LEU A 131 33.04 3.16 -46.31
C LEU A 131 31.66 2.49 -46.51
N PRO A 132 30.60 3.19 -46.98
CA PRO A 132 29.33 2.55 -47.31
C PRO A 132 29.42 1.50 -48.43
N GLU A 133 30.29 1.72 -49.42
CA GLU A 133 30.52 0.75 -50.50
C GLU A 133 31.30 -0.48 -50.00
N LEU A 134 32.33 -0.25 -49.18
CA LEU A 134 33.04 -1.31 -48.49
C LEU A 134 32.10 -2.13 -47.58
N LYS A 135 31.18 -1.46 -46.89
CA LYS A 135 30.11 -2.10 -46.11
C LYS A 135 29.18 -2.93 -47.00
N LYS A 136 28.70 -2.40 -48.13
CA LYS A 136 27.85 -3.14 -49.09
C LYS A 136 28.57 -4.39 -49.64
N MET A 137 29.88 -4.30 -49.82
CA MET A 137 30.71 -5.40 -50.32
C MET A 137 30.85 -6.54 -49.30
N ILE A 138 31.07 -6.19 -48.03
CA ILE A 138 31.35 -7.14 -46.94
C ILE A 138 30.05 -7.72 -46.35
N MET A 139 28.99 -6.93 -46.30
CA MET A 139 27.70 -7.29 -45.69
C MET A 139 27.17 -8.68 -46.08
N PRO A 140 27.03 -9.06 -47.38
CA PRO A 140 26.42 -10.35 -47.73
C PRO A 140 27.25 -11.55 -47.27
N ILE A 141 28.58 -11.43 -47.28
CA ILE A 141 29.49 -12.50 -46.86
C ILE A 141 29.37 -12.71 -45.35
N VAL A 142 29.37 -11.60 -44.60
CA VAL A 142 29.26 -11.65 -43.14
C VAL A 142 27.87 -12.09 -42.69
N GLN A 143 26.83 -11.62 -43.37
CA GLN A 143 25.45 -12.03 -43.13
C GLN A 143 25.30 -13.54 -43.29
N GLN A 144 25.86 -14.12 -44.37
CA GLN A 144 25.82 -15.56 -44.60
C GLN A 144 26.57 -16.33 -43.49
N ALA A 145 27.78 -15.90 -43.13
CA ALA A 145 28.59 -16.56 -42.10
C ALA A 145 27.92 -16.52 -40.72
N ILE A 146 27.34 -15.37 -40.34
CA ILE A 146 26.57 -15.25 -39.10
C ILE A 146 25.31 -16.09 -39.15
N HIS A 147 24.57 -16.07 -40.26
CA HIS A 147 23.35 -16.84 -40.37
C HIS A 147 23.61 -18.33 -40.18
N GLU A 148 24.65 -18.87 -40.81
CA GLU A 148 25.02 -20.28 -40.67
C GLU A 148 25.45 -20.65 -39.24
N ALA A 149 26.19 -19.77 -38.58
CA ALA A 149 26.69 -20.04 -37.22
C ALA A 149 25.59 -19.86 -36.15
N VAL A 150 24.77 -18.82 -36.26
CA VAL A 150 23.69 -18.52 -35.30
C VAL A 150 22.55 -19.53 -35.41
N ASN A 151 22.23 -20.01 -36.62
CA ASN A 151 21.21 -21.06 -36.82
C ASN A 151 21.53 -22.37 -36.06
N ARG A 152 22.81 -22.62 -35.73
CA ARG A 152 23.22 -23.85 -35.03
C ARG A 152 23.17 -23.75 -33.51
N LEU A 153 23.01 -22.54 -32.97
CA LEU A 153 23.13 -22.24 -31.55
C LEU A 153 21.77 -21.89 -30.92
N SER A 154 21.58 -22.31 -29.68
CA SER A 154 20.43 -21.93 -28.84
C SER A 154 20.61 -20.53 -28.22
N LEU A 155 19.53 -19.89 -27.77
CA LEU A 155 19.62 -18.56 -27.14
C LEU A 155 20.52 -18.55 -25.89
N ILE A 156 20.49 -19.66 -25.13
CA ILE A 156 21.30 -19.82 -23.93
C ILE A 156 22.78 -19.87 -24.29
N GLU A 157 23.14 -20.64 -25.32
CA GLU A 157 24.53 -20.74 -25.81
C GLU A 157 25.01 -19.40 -26.37
N LEU A 158 24.17 -18.68 -27.13
CA LEU A 158 24.51 -17.36 -27.68
C LEU A 158 24.84 -16.32 -26.60
N SER A 159 24.30 -16.48 -25.39
CA SER A 159 24.64 -15.62 -24.24
C SER A 159 26.01 -15.93 -23.62
N GLN A 160 26.62 -17.06 -23.96
CA GLN A 160 27.89 -17.49 -23.38
C GLN A 160 29.08 -16.77 -24.04
N PRO A 161 30.12 -16.40 -23.28
CA PRO A 161 31.30 -15.72 -23.83
C PRO A 161 32.05 -16.54 -24.89
N ARG A 162 32.04 -17.87 -24.80
CA ARG A 162 32.75 -18.78 -25.73
C ARG A 162 32.23 -18.70 -27.16
N VAL A 163 30.94 -18.46 -27.31
CA VAL A 163 30.32 -18.35 -28.63
C VAL A 163 30.82 -17.12 -29.39
N ARG A 164 31.25 -16.05 -28.69
CA ARG A 164 31.83 -14.88 -29.35
C ARG A 164 33.13 -15.21 -30.06
N THR A 165 34.00 -15.99 -29.43
CA THR A 165 35.27 -16.44 -30.03
C THR A 165 35.04 -17.39 -31.21
N ASP A 166 34.04 -18.26 -31.12
CA ASP A 166 33.71 -19.18 -32.21
C ASP A 166 33.12 -18.44 -33.42
N LEU A 167 32.23 -17.47 -33.17
CA LEU A 167 31.67 -16.61 -34.21
C LEU A 167 32.73 -15.73 -34.86
N GLU A 168 33.67 -15.18 -34.08
CA GLU A 168 34.80 -14.44 -34.63
C GLU A 168 35.64 -15.32 -35.57
N LEU A 169 35.92 -16.57 -35.18
CA LEU A 169 36.68 -17.50 -36.01
C LEU A 169 35.95 -17.82 -37.32
N CYS A 170 34.64 -18.09 -37.27
CA CYS A 170 33.81 -18.34 -38.45
C CYS A 170 33.79 -17.14 -39.40
N ILE A 171 33.59 -15.93 -38.88
CA ILE A 171 33.59 -14.69 -39.67
C ILE A 171 34.98 -14.46 -40.28
N ARG A 172 36.05 -14.65 -39.50
CA ARG A 172 37.43 -14.52 -39.97
C ARG A 172 37.73 -15.48 -41.11
N GLN A 173 37.32 -16.74 -41.01
CA GLN A 173 37.51 -17.74 -42.08
C GLN A 173 36.72 -17.39 -43.34
N ALA A 174 35.47 -16.94 -43.20
CA ALA A 174 34.64 -16.54 -44.34
C ALA A 174 35.19 -15.30 -45.05
N LEU A 175 35.68 -14.32 -44.29
CA LEU A 175 36.22 -13.07 -44.83
C LEU A 175 37.64 -13.19 -45.35
N ALA A 176 38.50 -14.02 -44.74
CA ALA A 176 39.90 -14.13 -45.13
C ALA A 176 40.06 -14.46 -46.63
N ASN A 177 39.32 -15.46 -47.12
CA ASN A 177 39.43 -15.88 -48.52
C ASN A 177 38.96 -14.78 -49.50
N GLN A 178 37.88 -14.08 -49.17
CA GLN A 178 37.27 -13.08 -50.05
C GLN A 178 38.01 -11.73 -50.04
N LEU A 179 38.52 -11.32 -48.88
CA LEU A 179 39.25 -10.06 -48.72
C LEU A 179 40.67 -10.16 -49.32
N VAL A 180 41.36 -11.29 -49.13
CA VAL A 180 42.71 -11.49 -49.69
C VAL A 180 42.69 -11.43 -51.22
N LEU A 181 41.68 -12.02 -51.87
CA LEU A 181 41.52 -11.94 -53.34
C LEU A 181 41.39 -10.51 -53.85
N ARG A 182 40.91 -9.58 -53.02
CA ARG A 182 40.71 -8.16 -53.35
C ARG A 182 41.78 -7.25 -52.76
N GLY A 183 42.85 -7.80 -52.20
CA GLY A 183 43.94 -7.04 -51.58
C GLY A 183 43.59 -6.41 -50.23
N LEU A 184 42.47 -6.78 -49.62
CA LEU A 184 42.06 -6.31 -48.30
C LEU A 184 42.52 -7.29 -47.20
N LYS A 185 42.83 -6.74 -46.03
CA LYS A 185 43.20 -7.51 -44.83
C LYS A 185 42.09 -7.39 -43.79
N PHE A 186 41.70 -8.53 -43.23
CA PHE A 186 40.85 -8.58 -42.05
C PHE A 186 41.68 -8.34 -40.79
N GLY A 187 41.24 -7.43 -39.91
CA GLY A 187 41.85 -7.16 -38.62
C GLY A 187 41.29 -8.06 -37.51
N SER A 188 40.23 -7.60 -36.84
CA SER A 188 39.49 -8.37 -35.83
C SER A 188 38.01 -7.97 -35.76
N VAL A 189 37.22 -8.78 -35.03
CA VAL A 189 35.88 -8.39 -34.58
C VAL A 189 36.03 -7.75 -33.20
N GLN A 190 35.72 -6.45 -33.07
CA GLN A 190 35.89 -5.71 -31.81
C GLN A 190 34.71 -5.92 -30.86
N THR A 191 33.50 -5.87 -31.39
CA THR A 191 32.27 -6.05 -30.61
C THR A 191 31.34 -6.98 -31.37
N LEU A 192 30.72 -7.90 -30.62
CA LEU A 192 29.62 -8.72 -31.08
C LEU A 192 28.58 -8.74 -29.96
N SER A 193 27.49 -8.00 -30.18
CA SER A 193 26.33 -8.01 -29.31
C SER A 193 25.17 -8.68 -30.02
N MET A 194 24.57 -9.64 -29.35
CA MET A 194 23.37 -10.33 -29.79
C MET A 194 22.33 -10.14 -28.71
N SER A 195 21.15 -9.67 -29.11
CA SER A 195 20.05 -9.36 -28.19
C SER A 195 18.76 -9.93 -28.74
N HIS A 196 17.96 -10.52 -27.86
CA HIS A 196 16.62 -10.97 -28.19
C HIS A 196 15.62 -10.28 -27.26
N PRO A 197 14.77 -9.38 -27.79
CA PRO A 197 13.98 -8.46 -26.96
C PRO A 197 13.07 -9.16 -25.95
N GLU A 198 12.39 -10.26 -26.33
CA GLU A 198 11.49 -10.95 -25.40
C GLU A 198 12.21 -11.85 -24.38
N TYR A 199 13.33 -12.46 -24.77
CA TYR A 199 14.11 -13.31 -23.87
C TYR A 199 14.81 -12.46 -22.80
N ASP A 200 15.34 -11.30 -23.21
CA ASP A 200 15.97 -10.35 -22.28
C ASP A 200 14.94 -9.82 -21.27
N LYS A 201 13.72 -9.46 -21.72
CA LYS A 201 12.60 -9.12 -20.82
C LYS A 201 12.24 -10.25 -19.84
N GLN A 202 12.25 -11.50 -20.28
CA GLN A 202 11.97 -12.64 -19.39
C GLN A 202 13.07 -12.80 -18.34
N ARG A 203 14.35 -12.64 -18.71
CA ARG A 203 15.45 -12.70 -17.75
C ARG A 203 15.39 -11.56 -16.73
N GLU A 204 15.02 -10.36 -17.17
CA GLU A 204 14.78 -9.23 -16.25
C GLU A 204 13.67 -9.53 -15.25
N ARG A 205 12.54 -10.10 -15.69
CA ARG A 205 11.45 -10.51 -14.79
C ARG A 205 11.89 -11.56 -13.79
N VAL A 206 12.63 -12.58 -14.22
CA VAL A 206 13.18 -13.62 -13.33
C VAL A 206 14.12 -12.99 -12.30
N GLY A 207 14.97 -12.05 -12.72
CA GLY A 207 15.83 -11.29 -11.83
C GLY A 207 15.05 -10.47 -10.80
N GLN A 208 13.98 -9.78 -11.23
CA GLN A 208 13.10 -9.03 -10.33
C GLN A 208 12.40 -9.93 -9.31
N ILE A 209 11.90 -11.09 -9.74
CA ILE A 209 11.27 -12.07 -8.83
C ILE A 209 12.28 -12.58 -7.80
N TRP A 210 13.52 -12.86 -8.23
CA TRP A 210 14.59 -13.28 -7.33
C TRP A 210 14.92 -12.19 -6.29
N LEU A 211 15.01 -10.93 -6.70
CA LEU A 211 15.24 -9.79 -5.79
C LEU A 211 14.09 -9.62 -4.79
N GLN A 212 12.84 -9.70 -5.25
CA GLN A 212 11.66 -9.63 -4.38
C GLN A 212 11.61 -10.77 -3.37
N ARG A 213 11.93 -12.00 -3.80
CA ARG A 213 11.97 -13.16 -2.92
C ARG A 213 13.00 -12.98 -1.81
N ASN A 214 14.22 -12.56 -2.16
CA ASN A 214 15.27 -12.33 -1.17
C ASN A 214 14.90 -11.21 -0.19
N ALA A 215 14.26 -10.14 -0.67
CA ALA A 215 13.77 -9.08 0.20
C ALA A 215 12.75 -9.62 1.21
N LEU A 216 11.78 -10.42 0.76
CA LEU A 216 10.79 -11.05 1.65
C LEU A 216 11.40 -12.04 2.64
N GLU A 217 12.45 -12.77 2.26
CA GLU A 217 13.17 -13.67 3.18
C GLU A 217 13.91 -12.84 4.26
N SER A 218 14.57 -11.75 3.88
CA SER A 218 15.21 -10.81 4.82
C SER A 218 14.19 -10.17 5.79
N ASP A 219 13.05 -9.71 5.27
CA ASP A 219 12.00 -9.08 6.09
C ASP A 219 11.41 -10.07 7.13
N LYS A 220 11.29 -11.35 6.76
CA LYS A 220 10.83 -12.40 7.68
C LYS A 220 11.82 -12.64 8.81
N GLU A 221 13.11 -12.75 8.49
CA GLU A 221 14.16 -12.92 9.49
C GLU A 221 14.19 -11.74 10.47
N GLU A 222 14.04 -10.51 9.98
CA GLU A 222 13.94 -9.32 10.82
C GLU A 222 12.70 -9.33 11.72
N ALA A 223 11.54 -9.73 11.18
CA ALA A 223 10.30 -9.85 11.94
C ALA A 223 10.40 -10.92 13.05
N GLU A 224 11.03 -12.07 12.77
CA GLU A 224 11.26 -13.13 13.75
C GLU A 224 12.19 -12.68 14.88
N LEU A 225 13.28 -11.97 14.55
CA LEU A 225 14.18 -11.40 15.55
C LEU A 225 13.49 -10.34 16.43
N ASN A 226 12.64 -9.51 15.84
CA ASN A 226 11.88 -8.51 16.59
C ASN A 226 10.82 -9.16 17.48
N ALA A 227 10.12 -10.18 17.01
CA ALA A 227 9.17 -10.94 17.81
C ALA A 227 9.87 -11.62 19.00
N ALA A 228 11.02 -12.25 18.79
CA ALA A 228 11.81 -12.87 19.86
C ALA A 228 12.26 -11.85 20.92
N ARG A 229 12.69 -10.65 20.50
CA ARG A 229 13.04 -9.56 21.43
C ARG A 229 11.85 -9.09 22.26
N LEU A 230 10.67 -8.95 21.64
CA LEU A 230 9.45 -8.55 22.35
C LEU A 230 9.02 -9.61 23.37
N LEU A 231 9.05 -10.89 23.00
CA LEU A 231 8.73 -11.99 23.92
C LEU A 231 9.68 -12.00 25.12
N ALA A 232 11.00 -11.90 24.89
CA ALA A 232 11.97 -11.83 25.98
C ALA A 232 11.77 -10.62 26.90
N ALA A 233 11.31 -9.49 26.36
CA ALA A 233 10.97 -8.30 27.15
C ALA A 233 9.71 -8.51 28.00
N ILE A 234 8.70 -9.20 27.46
CA ILE A 234 7.47 -9.55 28.18
C ILE A 234 7.80 -10.53 29.31
N GLU A 235 8.51 -11.63 29.04
CA GLU A 235 8.91 -12.60 30.07
C GLU A 235 9.70 -11.96 31.21
N LYS A 236 10.62 -11.04 30.88
CA LYS A 236 11.37 -10.31 31.90
C LYS A 236 10.44 -9.44 32.76
N ARG A 237 9.46 -8.78 32.16
CA ARG A 237 8.49 -7.96 32.89
C ARG A 237 7.60 -8.82 33.78
N GLU A 238 7.06 -9.92 33.27
CA GLU A 238 6.25 -10.87 34.04
C GLU A 238 7.04 -11.40 35.25
N SER A 239 8.32 -11.74 35.08
CA SER A 239 9.15 -12.19 36.21
C SER A 239 9.37 -11.13 37.28
N ILE A 240 9.38 -9.85 36.92
CA ILE A 240 9.50 -8.73 37.87
C ILE A 240 8.18 -8.54 38.59
N ASP A 241 7.06 -8.54 37.86
CA ASP A 241 5.71 -8.39 38.41
C ASP A 241 5.40 -9.54 39.39
N GLU A 242 5.79 -10.79 39.07
CA GLU A 242 5.66 -11.93 39.99
C GLU A 242 6.43 -11.74 41.30
N LEU A 243 7.67 -11.24 41.23
CA LEU A 243 8.48 -10.96 42.42
C LEU A 243 7.88 -9.84 43.27
N GLU A 244 7.29 -8.83 42.64
CA GLU A 244 6.62 -7.72 43.33
C GLU A 244 5.36 -8.21 44.06
N ILE A 245 4.52 -9.01 43.40
CA ILE A 245 3.33 -9.62 44.02
C ILE A 245 3.73 -10.52 45.21
N LEU A 246 4.80 -11.31 45.07
CA LEU A 246 5.31 -12.13 46.18
C LEU A 246 5.79 -11.29 47.36
N ALA A 247 6.49 -10.18 47.10
CA ALA A 247 6.94 -9.28 48.15
C ALA A 247 5.77 -8.62 48.89
N GLU A 248 4.74 -8.21 48.15
CA GLU A 248 3.51 -7.62 48.70
C GLU A 248 2.75 -8.62 49.58
N ASN A 249 2.59 -9.86 49.11
CA ASN A 249 1.92 -10.91 49.89
C ASN A 249 2.65 -11.21 51.22
N VAL A 250 3.98 -11.27 51.20
CA VAL A 250 4.79 -11.48 52.42
C VAL A 250 4.65 -10.31 53.40
N ALA A 251 4.55 -9.07 52.90
CA ALA A 251 4.31 -7.91 53.75
C ALA A 251 2.91 -7.97 54.39
N ALA A 252 1.88 -8.29 53.61
CA ALA A 252 0.51 -8.43 54.10
C ALA A 252 0.37 -9.53 55.16
N ASP A 253 1.03 -10.68 54.99
CA ASP A 253 1.02 -11.77 55.96
C ASP A 253 1.65 -11.36 57.30
N ARG A 254 2.72 -10.55 57.28
CA ARG A 254 3.35 -10.02 58.51
C ARG A 254 2.42 -9.09 59.26
N GLU A 255 1.79 -8.15 58.57
CA GLU A 255 0.85 -7.20 59.20
C GLU A 255 -0.37 -7.93 59.79
N GLN A 256 -0.89 -8.94 59.09
CA GLN A 256 -1.98 -9.77 59.61
C GLN A 256 -1.58 -10.55 60.87
N ALA A 257 -0.35 -11.07 60.92
CA ALA A 257 0.17 -11.76 62.10
C ALA A 257 0.28 -10.82 63.31
N GLU A 258 0.71 -9.58 63.12
CA GLU A 258 0.79 -8.57 64.18
C GLU A 258 -0.60 -8.21 64.74
N VAL A 259 -1.57 -7.94 63.86
CA VAL A 259 -2.95 -7.66 64.29
C VAL A 259 -3.56 -8.87 65.00
N ALA A 260 -3.34 -10.08 64.50
CA ALA A 260 -3.81 -11.31 65.13
C ALA A 260 -3.21 -11.50 66.53
N ALA A 261 -1.93 -11.17 66.73
CA ALA A 261 -1.29 -11.20 68.05
C ALA A 261 -1.93 -10.21 69.03
N LYS A 262 -2.23 -8.97 68.60
CA LYS A 262 -2.94 -7.97 69.42
C LYS A 262 -4.35 -8.43 69.79
N VAL A 263 -5.11 -9.01 68.84
CA VAL A 263 -6.46 -9.54 69.11
C VAL A 263 -6.43 -10.68 70.13
N ARG A 264 -5.46 -11.60 70.03
CA ARG A 264 -5.29 -12.69 71.02
C ARG A 264 -4.95 -12.14 72.40
N ARG A 265 -4.09 -11.12 72.48
CA ARG A 265 -3.74 -10.44 73.75
C ARG A 265 -4.97 -9.81 74.42
N MET A 266 -5.85 -9.18 73.64
CA MET A 266 -7.13 -8.68 74.15
C MET A 266 -8.04 -9.78 74.71
N SER A 267 -8.06 -10.97 74.09
CA SER A 267 -8.82 -12.12 74.61
C SER A 267 -8.33 -12.52 76.01
N ILE A 268 -7.00 -12.58 76.20
CA ILE A 268 -6.39 -12.89 77.50
C ILE A 268 -6.75 -11.81 78.53
N ARG A 269 -6.72 -10.53 78.17
CA ARG A 269 -7.11 -9.43 79.08
C ARG A 269 -8.58 -9.49 79.48
N LYS A 270 -9.46 -9.89 78.56
CA LYS A 270 -10.87 -10.15 78.86
C LYS A 270 -11.03 -11.32 79.83
N GLU A 271 -10.32 -12.43 79.60
CA GLU A 271 -10.32 -13.58 80.50
C GLU A 271 -9.77 -13.22 81.90
N LEU A 272 -8.75 -12.37 81.98
CA LEU A 272 -8.22 -11.84 83.23
C LEU A 272 -9.25 -10.98 83.95
N LYS A 273 -9.93 -10.07 83.23
CA LYS A 273 -11.01 -9.26 83.77
C LYS A 273 -12.14 -10.13 84.34
N ASP A 274 -12.58 -11.13 83.58
CA ASP A 274 -13.63 -12.05 84.00
C ASP A 274 -13.21 -12.87 85.23
N ALA A 275 -11.95 -13.34 85.29
CA ALA A 275 -11.43 -14.08 86.44
C ALA A 275 -11.29 -13.20 87.69
N VAL A 276 -10.89 -11.94 87.51
CA VAL A 276 -10.86 -10.94 88.60
C VAL A 276 -12.27 -10.58 89.05
N GLN A 277 -13.26 -10.62 88.16
CA GLN A 277 -14.68 -10.44 88.50
C GLN A 277 -15.34 -11.69 89.11
N ALA A 278 -14.81 -12.89 88.88
CA ALA A 278 -15.39 -14.16 89.33
C ALA A 278 -14.92 -14.62 90.74
N ASP A 279 -14.38 -13.72 91.57
CA ASP A 279 -13.84 -13.99 92.92
C ASP A 279 -12.67 -15.00 92.96
N GLU A 280 -12.16 -15.47 91.80
CA GLU A 280 -10.97 -16.32 91.72
C GLU A 280 -9.71 -15.61 92.22
N PHE A 281 -9.74 -14.27 92.16
CA PHE A 281 -8.70 -13.37 92.64
C PHE A 281 -8.48 -13.42 94.16
N ASP A 282 -9.52 -13.74 94.95
CA ASP A 282 -9.42 -13.74 96.41
C ASP A 282 -8.48 -14.84 96.95
N LYS A 283 -8.11 -15.80 96.09
CA LYS A 283 -7.16 -16.88 96.37
C LYS A 283 -5.69 -16.47 96.21
N VAL A 284 -5.41 -15.33 95.58
CA VAL A 284 -4.04 -14.87 95.29
C VAL A 284 -3.60 -13.89 96.36
N SER A 285 -2.62 -14.27 97.17
CA SER A 285 -2.18 -13.49 98.33
C SER A 285 -0.75 -12.93 98.21
N SER A 286 0.07 -13.53 97.34
CA SER A 286 1.45 -13.12 97.12
C SER A 286 1.74 -12.68 95.67
N GLU A 287 2.81 -11.91 95.50
CA GLU A 287 3.31 -11.45 94.20
C GLU A 287 3.69 -12.66 93.30
N GLU A 288 4.25 -13.72 93.89
CA GLU A 288 4.62 -14.94 93.16
C GLU A 288 3.39 -15.76 92.72
N GLU A 289 2.35 -15.82 93.55
CA GLU A 289 1.07 -16.45 93.19
C GLU A 289 0.38 -15.68 92.06
N MET A 290 0.48 -14.35 92.06
CA MET A 290 -0.05 -13.52 90.97
C MET A 290 0.69 -13.77 89.66
N ARG A 291 2.02 -13.83 89.67
CA ARG A 291 2.80 -14.16 88.47
C ARG A 291 2.40 -15.53 87.91
N ARG A 292 2.20 -16.54 88.77
CA ARG A 292 1.74 -17.87 88.34
C ARG A 292 0.32 -17.82 87.77
N PHE A 293 -0.58 -17.08 88.40
CA PHE A 293 -1.95 -16.91 87.92
C PHE A 293 -2.01 -16.26 86.53
N LEU A 294 -1.21 -15.21 86.31
CA LEU A 294 -1.09 -14.54 85.01
C LEU A 294 -0.50 -15.47 83.94
N LEU A 295 0.55 -16.22 84.26
CA LEU A 295 1.18 -17.18 83.34
C LEU A 295 0.30 -18.40 83.01
N GLU A 296 -0.58 -18.82 83.93
CA GLU A 296 -1.50 -19.94 83.70
C GLU A 296 -2.60 -19.57 82.69
N ARG A 297 -3.03 -18.31 82.70
CA ARG A 297 -4.01 -17.77 81.74
C ARG A 297 -3.35 -17.34 80.44
N ASP A 298 -2.14 -16.77 80.50
CA ASP A 298 -1.33 -16.47 79.32
C ASP A 298 -0.49 -17.68 78.87
N LYS A 299 -1.18 -18.73 78.41
CA LYS A 299 -0.52 -19.95 77.88
C LYS A 299 0.34 -19.67 76.64
N GLN A 300 0.12 -18.55 75.97
CA GLN A 300 0.80 -18.17 74.73
C GLN A 300 1.96 -17.18 74.96
N ARG A 301 2.18 -16.72 76.21
CA ARG A 301 3.18 -15.70 76.56
C ARG A 301 3.07 -14.46 75.68
N LEU A 302 1.85 -13.98 75.49
CA LEU A 302 1.54 -12.80 74.69
C LEU A 302 1.64 -11.50 75.51
N LEU A 303 1.63 -11.58 76.84
CA LEU A 303 1.89 -10.46 77.73
C LEU A 303 3.40 -10.30 77.90
N ASP A 304 3.87 -9.05 77.83
CA ASP A 304 5.27 -8.74 78.06
C ASP A 304 5.64 -8.90 79.54
N GLU A 305 6.89 -9.25 79.83
CA GLU A 305 7.36 -9.45 81.22
C GLU A 305 7.17 -8.19 82.09
N ASP A 306 7.35 -7.01 81.49
CA ASP A 306 7.10 -5.71 82.12
C ASP A 306 5.62 -5.52 82.50
N GLU A 307 4.69 -6.06 81.72
CA GLU A 307 3.25 -5.98 82.00
C GLU A 307 2.88 -6.89 83.15
N ILE A 308 3.41 -8.11 83.16
CA ILE A 308 3.23 -9.08 84.25
C ILE A 308 3.78 -8.51 85.57
N ASP A 309 4.96 -7.88 85.53
CA ASP A 309 5.58 -7.26 86.70
C ASP A 309 4.84 -6.01 87.16
N ALA A 310 4.32 -5.20 86.25
CA ALA A 310 3.49 -4.03 86.60
C ALA A 310 2.19 -4.46 87.30
N LEU A 311 1.53 -5.51 86.80
CA LEU A 311 0.32 -6.07 87.42
C LEU A 311 0.64 -6.70 88.79
N ALA A 312 1.75 -7.42 88.91
CA ALA A 312 2.17 -8.04 90.17
C ALA A 312 2.55 -7.01 91.25
N LYS A 313 3.19 -5.90 90.88
CA LYS A 313 3.55 -4.80 91.82
C LYS A 313 2.34 -4.13 92.47
N THR A 314 1.19 -4.08 91.79
CA THR A 314 -0.02 -3.46 92.35
C THR A 314 -0.55 -4.15 93.63
N LEU A 315 -0.23 -5.43 93.84
CA LEU A 315 -0.55 -6.13 95.08
C LEU A 315 0.25 -5.64 96.28
N LYS A 316 1.45 -5.10 96.05
CA LYS A 316 2.43 -4.73 97.09
C LYS A 316 2.21 -3.30 97.61
N GLU A 317 1.76 -2.39 96.74
CA GLU A 317 1.65 -0.95 97.05
C GLU A 317 0.42 -0.58 97.88
N ARG A 318 -0.63 -1.42 97.92
CA ARG A 318 -1.87 -1.16 98.68
C ARG A 318 -2.22 -2.34 99.58
N SER A 319 -1.47 -2.59 100.66
CA SER A 319 -1.60 -3.81 101.47
C SER A 319 -2.94 -3.99 102.21
N ASP A 320 -3.71 -2.92 102.40
CA ASP A 320 -4.69 -2.88 103.51
C ASP A 320 -6.14 -3.21 103.10
N ASP A 321 -6.54 -3.05 101.82
CA ASP A 321 -7.92 -3.29 101.35
C ASP A 321 -8.00 -4.18 100.09
N GLN A 322 -8.53 -5.41 100.23
CA GLN A 322 -8.70 -6.35 99.10
C GLN A 322 -9.65 -5.83 98.01
N LYS A 323 -10.74 -5.16 98.39
CA LYS A 323 -11.69 -4.57 97.42
C LYS A 323 -11.03 -3.47 96.59
N ALA A 324 -10.22 -2.62 97.22
CA ALA A 324 -9.48 -1.56 96.54
C ALA A 324 -8.40 -2.12 95.61
N LYS A 325 -7.73 -3.24 95.98
CA LYS A 325 -6.79 -3.96 95.09
C LYS A 325 -7.48 -4.46 93.82
N ARG A 326 -8.63 -5.12 93.98
CA ARG A 326 -9.42 -5.66 92.87
C ARG A 326 -9.90 -4.57 91.93
N GLU A 327 -10.42 -3.47 92.48
CA GLU A 327 -10.89 -2.34 91.67
C GLU A 327 -9.74 -1.64 90.94
N HIS A 328 -8.59 -1.46 91.58
CA HIS A 328 -7.40 -0.90 90.94
C HIS A 328 -6.90 -1.80 89.80
N LEU A 329 -6.84 -3.11 90.01
CA LEU A 329 -6.40 -4.07 88.99
C LEU A 329 -7.38 -4.14 87.82
N LEU A 330 -8.69 -4.11 88.07
CA LEU A 330 -9.70 -4.00 87.01
C LEU A 330 -9.53 -2.72 86.20
N ARG A 331 -9.26 -1.58 86.84
CA ARG A 331 -9.00 -0.32 86.14
C ARG A 331 -7.72 -0.38 85.31
N GLN A 332 -6.66 -0.98 85.83
CA GLN A 332 -5.41 -1.13 85.07
C GLN A 332 -5.60 -2.01 83.84
N ILE A 333 -6.31 -3.14 83.99
CA ILE A 333 -6.66 -4.02 82.85
C ILE A 333 -7.56 -3.28 81.86
N ASP A 334 -8.55 -2.52 82.32
CA ASP A 334 -9.46 -1.76 81.46
C ASP A 334 -8.73 -0.69 80.66
N VAL A 335 -7.84 0.07 81.29
CA VAL A 335 -7.01 1.09 80.64
C VAL A 335 -6.11 0.44 79.58
N GLN A 336 -5.46 -0.66 79.92
CA GLN A 336 -4.63 -1.41 78.97
C GLN A 336 -5.44 -1.95 77.79
N GLN A 337 -6.63 -2.50 78.05
CA GLN A 337 -7.54 -3.01 77.02
C GLN A 337 -8.04 -1.91 76.09
N THR A 338 -8.38 -0.72 76.61
CA THR A 338 -8.81 0.40 75.75
C THR A 338 -7.69 0.87 74.83
N PHE A 339 -6.45 0.94 75.31
CA PHE A 339 -5.31 1.32 74.46
C PHE A 339 -5.02 0.30 73.35
N GLU A 340 -5.17 -1.00 73.63
CA GLU A 340 -5.03 -2.02 72.59
C GLU A 340 -6.15 -1.99 71.56
N LEU A 341 -7.40 -1.79 71.99
CA LEU A 341 -8.53 -1.60 71.08
C LEU A 341 -8.29 -0.42 70.14
N GLU A 342 -7.81 0.70 70.68
CA GLU A 342 -7.48 1.87 69.87
C GLU A 342 -6.31 1.62 68.92
N SER A 343 -5.25 0.94 69.37
CA SER A 343 -4.15 0.58 68.47
C SER A 343 -4.62 -0.31 67.32
N ILE A 344 -5.44 -1.33 67.60
CA ILE A 344 -6.01 -2.21 66.57
C ILE A 344 -6.92 -1.42 65.63
N ARG A 345 -7.70 -0.47 66.15
CA ARG A 345 -8.59 0.38 65.36
C ARG A 345 -7.81 1.26 64.39
N ILE A 346 -6.73 1.89 64.85
CA ILE A 346 -5.83 2.70 64.02
C ILE A 346 -5.23 1.83 62.89
N ASP A 347 -4.72 0.64 63.24
CA ASP A 347 -4.14 -0.29 62.26
C ASP A 347 -5.18 -0.77 61.24
N LEU A 348 -6.41 -1.07 61.69
CA LEU A 348 -7.50 -1.52 60.82
C LEU A 348 -7.97 -0.41 59.87
N ASN A 349 -8.11 0.82 60.36
CA ASN A 349 -8.46 1.98 59.53
C ASN A 349 -7.39 2.25 58.47
N TYR A 350 -6.10 2.18 58.84
CA TYR A 350 -5.00 2.31 57.90
C TYR A 350 -5.03 1.21 56.84
N ALA A 351 -5.18 -0.06 57.26
CA ALA A 351 -5.25 -1.19 56.33
C ALA A 351 -6.44 -1.08 55.36
N GLN A 352 -7.59 -0.61 55.82
CA GLN A 352 -8.73 -0.33 54.94
C GLN A 352 -8.41 0.78 53.94
N ARG A 353 -7.79 1.89 54.37
CA ARG A 353 -7.41 3.00 53.49
C ARG A 353 -6.39 2.58 52.44
N ILE A 354 -5.36 1.83 52.82
CA ILE A 354 -4.35 1.33 51.88
C ILE A 354 -4.99 0.39 50.86
N LYS A 355 -5.87 -0.53 51.28
CA LYS A 355 -6.59 -1.41 50.33
C LYS A 355 -7.45 -0.63 49.34
N THR A 356 -8.13 0.43 49.78
CA THR A 356 -8.89 1.29 48.86
C THR A 356 -7.97 2.00 47.86
N LEU A 357 -6.83 2.52 48.31
CA LEU A 357 -5.85 3.17 47.44
C LEU A 357 -5.20 2.18 46.45
N GLN A 358 -4.89 0.96 46.89
CA GLN A 358 -4.38 -0.11 46.01
C GLN A 358 -5.42 -0.50 44.96
N HIS A 359 -6.70 -0.60 45.34
CA HIS A 359 -7.76 -0.83 44.37
C HIS A 359 -7.85 0.31 43.34
N GLU A 360 -7.77 1.57 43.79
CA GLU A 360 -7.73 2.74 42.90
C GLU A 360 -6.47 2.75 42.00
N GLN A 361 -5.30 2.33 42.51
CA GLN A 361 -4.09 2.13 41.71
C GLN A 361 -4.28 1.05 40.66
N SER A 362 -4.91 -0.08 41.01
CA SER A 362 -5.21 -1.16 40.06
C SER A 362 -6.16 -0.68 38.94
N LEU A 363 -7.18 0.11 39.27
CA LEU A 363 -8.09 0.71 38.30
C LEU A 363 -7.37 1.75 37.43
N ASN A 364 -6.50 2.57 38.01
CA ASN A 364 -5.70 3.54 37.28
C ASN A 364 -4.66 2.88 36.36
N SER A 365 -4.14 1.70 36.72
CA SER A 365 -3.20 0.96 35.88
C SER A 365 -3.80 0.56 34.52
N LEU A 366 -5.14 0.45 34.45
CA LEU A 366 -5.90 0.15 33.23
C LEU A 366 -6.11 1.36 32.32
N LEU A 367 -5.86 2.58 32.79
CA LEU A 367 -5.98 3.80 32.01
C LEU A 367 -4.63 4.14 31.37
N GLU A 368 -4.58 4.58 30.12
CA GLU A 368 -3.34 5.00 29.46
C GLU A 368 -3.26 6.54 29.35
N GLY A 369 -2.07 7.12 29.57
CA GLY A 369 -1.76 8.52 29.23
C GLY A 369 -1.17 9.37 30.36
N ASP A 370 -1.00 10.67 30.12
CA ASP A 370 -0.39 11.59 31.11
C ASP A 370 -1.29 11.85 32.33
N ALA A 371 -2.60 11.65 32.20
CA ALA A 371 -3.54 11.69 33.31
C ALA A 371 -3.29 10.55 34.31
N GLN A 372 -2.96 9.35 33.80
CA GLN A 372 -2.63 8.19 34.63
C GLN A 372 -1.44 8.47 35.55
N LYS A 373 -0.37 9.07 35.02
CA LYS A 373 0.84 9.39 35.79
C LYS A 373 0.58 10.41 36.89
N LYS A 374 -0.23 11.43 36.60
CA LYS A 374 -0.61 12.45 37.59
C LYS A 374 -1.45 11.82 38.70
N TRP A 375 -2.43 11.01 38.33
CA TRP A 375 -3.28 10.30 39.29
C TRP A 375 -2.48 9.29 40.13
N ALA A 376 -1.54 8.55 39.52
CA ALA A 376 -0.66 7.63 40.24
C ALA A 376 0.20 8.36 41.29
N ALA A 377 0.77 9.51 40.93
CA ALA A 377 1.53 10.33 41.88
C ALA A 377 0.65 10.94 42.99
N GLU A 378 -0.62 11.20 42.72
CA GLU A 378 -1.59 11.65 43.72
C GLU A 378 -1.94 10.52 44.70
N LEU A 379 -2.23 9.32 44.19
CA LEU A 379 -2.46 8.12 45.01
C LEU A 379 -1.25 7.76 45.89
N GLU A 380 -0.03 7.91 45.37
CA GLU A 380 1.20 7.67 46.15
C GLU A 380 1.37 8.71 47.26
N ARG A 381 1.05 9.99 47.01
CA ARG A 381 1.03 11.02 48.05
C ARG A 381 -0.01 10.72 49.12
N GLU A 382 -1.20 10.28 48.72
CA GLU A 382 -2.26 9.90 49.67
C GLU A 382 -1.88 8.68 50.52
N ALA A 383 -1.16 7.71 49.96
CA ALA A 383 -0.63 6.58 50.71
C ALA A 383 0.41 7.05 51.75
N ALA A 384 1.30 7.98 51.37
CA ALA A 384 2.30 8.55 52.27
C ALA A 384 1.67 9.39 53.39
N THR A 385 0.64 10.19 53.10
CA THR A 385 -0.07 10.96 54.14
C THR A 385 -0.84 10.04 55.09
N ALA A 386 -1.45 8.97 54.60
CA ALA A 386 -2.10 7.96 55.43
C ALA A 386 -1.11 7.25 56.36
N ALA A 387 0.09 6.92 55.89
CA ALA A 387 1.15 6.32 56.70
C ALA A 387 1.64 7.28 57.80
N HIS A 388 1.86 8.55 57.45
CA HIS A 388 2.26 9.58 58.42
C HIS A 388 1.19 9.80 59.49
N ALA A 389 -0.08 9.89 59.09
CA ALA A 389 -1.20 10.05 60.02
C ALA A 389 -1.30 8.87 60.99
N ARG A 390 -1.09 7.63 60.53
CA ARG A 390 -1.02 6.44 61.40
C ARG A 390 0.09 6.59 62.44
N GLU A 391 1.29 7.01 62.01
CA GLU A 391 2.43 7.14 62.92
C GLU A 391 2.20 8.22 63.99
N GLU A 392 1.59 9.36 63.62
CA GLU A 392 1.22 10.41 64.57
C GLU A 392 0.16 9.92 65.58
N GLN A 393 -0.89 9.23 65.11
CA GLN A 393 -1.91 8.67 65.99
C GLN A 393 -1.34 7.64 66.97
N LEU A 394 -0.42 6.78 66.51
CA LEU A 394 0.27 5.82 67.39
C LEU A 394 1.18 6.52 68.41
N LYS A 395 1.84 7.63 68.04
CA LYS A 395 2.63 8.45 68.97
C LYS A 395 1.76 9.10 70.03
N GLU A 396 0.64 9.70 69.65
CA GLU A 396 -0.34 10.29 70.57
C GLU A 396 -0.95 9.26 71.52
N LEU A 397 -1.28 8.07 70.98
CA LEU A 397 -1.73 6.93 71.77
C LEU A 397 -0.67 6.46 72.77
N SER A 398 0.60 6.39 72.35
CA SER A 398 1.71 6.03 73.25
C SER A 398 1.93 7.06 74.36
N HIS A 399 1.74 8.35 74.05
CA HIS A 399 1.87 9.43 75.02
C HIS A 399 0.74 9.38 76.04
N SER A 400 -0.51 9.25 75.58
CA SER A 400 -1.68 9.08 76.44
C SER A 400 -1.62 7.80 77.27
N GLN A 401 -1.03 6.72 76.76
CA GLN A 401 -0.78 5.49 77.52
C GLN A 401 0.19 5.73 78.68
N LYS A 402 1.26 6.50 78.46
CA LYS A 402 2.22 6.84 79.51
C LYS A 402 1.58 7.72 80.59
N THR A 403 0.86 8.77 80.20
CA THR A 403 0.18 9.65 81.17
C THR A 403 -0.88 8.91 81.98
N ALA A 404 -1.64 8.00 81.36
CA ALA A 404 -2.59 7.15 82.08
C ALA A 404 -1.91 6.18 83.07
N ARG A 405 -0.73 5.62 82.72
CA ARG A 405 0.07 4.79 83.63
C ARG A 405 0.61 5.59 84.81
N GLU A 406 1.07 6.81 84.57
CA GLU A 406 1.55 7.72 85.63
C GLU A 406 0.42 8.15 86.56
N ALA A 407 -0.77 8.49 86.03
CA ALA A 407 -1.94 8.82 86.83
C ALA A 407 -2.44 7.64 87.69
N LEU A 408 -2.38 6.42 87.14
CA LEU A 408 -2.64 5.18 87.88
C LEU A 408 -1.64 4.99 89.04
N ALA A 409 -0.34 5.16 88.77
CA ALA A 409 0.70 5.04 89.79
C ALA A 409 0.61 6.12 90.88
N ALA A 410 0.18 7.34 90.53
CA ALA A 410 -0.03 8.44 91.46
C ALA A 410 -1.34 8.35 92.25
N GLY A 411 -2.26 7.43 91.88
CA GLY A 411 -3.58 7.30 92.50
C GLY A 411 -4.54 8.45 92.20
N GLN A 412 -4.31 9.23 91.13
CA GLN A 412 -5.16 10.35 90.72
C GLN A 412 -6.37 9.85 89.93
N GLU A 413 -7.37 9.31 90.63
CA GLU A 413 -8.54 8.65 90.02
C GLU A 413 -9.39 9.59 89.14
N ASN A 414 -9.44 10.89 89.50
CA ASN A 414 -10.19 11.90 88.76
C ASN A 414 -9.53 12.23 87.41
N GLU A 415 -8.20 12.28 87.35
CA GLU A 415 -7.46 12.55 86.11
C GLU A 415 -7.56 11.35 85.16
N LEU A 416 -7.49 10.12 85.69
CA LEU A 416 -7.69 8.91 84.90
C LEU A 416 -9.10 8.81 84.32
N THR A 417 -10.13 9.11 85.11
CA THR A 417 -11.52 9.10 84.64
C THR A 417 -11.77 10.19 83.61
N GLN A 418 -11.15 11.36 83.74
CA GLN A 418 -11.17 12.40 82.71
C GLN A 418 -10.49 11.94 81.42
N LEU A 419 -9.29 11.36 81.47
CA LEU A 419 -8.59 10.85 80.29
C LEU A 419 -9.39 9.74 79.57
N LEU A 420 -9.98 8.80 80.32
CA LEU A 420 -10.85 7.76 79.75
C LEU A 420 -12.15 8.33 79.17
N HIS A 421 -12.70 9.39 79.77
CA HIS A 421 -13.87 10.07 79.25
C HIS A 421 -13.54 10.83 77.97
N GLU A 422 -12.44 11.58 77.93
CA GLU A 422 -11.93 12.27 76.75
C GLU A 422 -11.72 11.28 75.59
N GLN A 423 -11.08 10.14 75.85
CA GLN A 423 -10.94 9.07 74.85
C GLN A 423 -12.27 8.50 74.38
N ARG A 424 -13.23 8.23 75.28
CA ARG A 424 -14.56 7.77 74.86
C ARG A 424 -15.30 8.81 74.03
N THR A 425 -15.16 10.10 74.36
CA THR A 425 -15.79 11.16 73.60
C THR A 425 -15.11 11.36 72.24
N SER A 426 -13.78 11.25 72.15
CA SER A 426 -13.08 11.29 70.86
C SER A 426 -13.47 10.09 69.99
N LEU A 427 -13.66 8.91 70.59
CA LEU A 427 -14.14 7.73 69.88
C LEU A 427 -15.51 7.91 69.28
N ILE A 428 -16.49 8.32 70.09
CA ILE A 428 -17.86 8.57 69.63
C ILE A 428 -17.84 9.66 68.56
N ARG A 429 -17.05 10.72 68.74
CA ARG A 429 -16.89 11.79 67.75
C ARG A 429 -16.37 11.25 66.43
N ASN A 430 -15.28 10.49 66.45
CA ASN A 430 -14.70 9.87 65.27
C ASN A 430 -15.69 8.91 64.59
N GLU A 431 -16.46 8.12 65.35
CA GLU A 431 -17.51 7.25 64.79
C GLU A 431 -18.62 8.05 64.11
N THR A 432 -19.05 9.15 64.73
CA THR A 432 -20.08 10.01 64.12
C THR A 432 -19.57 10.72 62.87
N GLU A 433 -18.29 11.12 62.83
CA GLU A 433 -17.67 11.72 61.66
C GLU A 433 -17.50 10.70 60.53
N LEU A 434 -17.08 9.49 60.84
CA LEU A 434 -16.96 8.40 59.87
C LEU A 434 -18.33 7.99 59.33
N ALA A 435 -19.37 7.94 60.19
CA ALA A 435 -20.74 7.70 59.78
C ALA A 435 -21.30 8.82 58.88
N LYS A 436 -20.96 10.10 59.16
CA LYS A 436 -21.31 11.24 58.30
C LYS A 436 -20.62 11.16 56.95
N SER A 437 -19.31 10.93 56.92
CA SER A 437 -18.54 10.79 55.68
C SER A 437 -19.06 9.61 54.82
N ASN A 438 -19.35 8.46 55.45
CA ASN A 438 -19.98 7.33 54.76
C ASN A 438 -21.37 7.67 54.20
N HIS A 439 -22.16 8.45 54.95
CA HIS A 439 -23.47 8.91 54.48
C HIS A 439 -23.32 9.86 53.29
N GLU A 440 -22.41 10.82 53.35
CA GLU A 440 -22.10 11.76 52.27
C GLU A 440 -21.63 11.03 51.01
N GLY A 441 -20.70 10.07 51.13
CA GLY A 441 -20.25 9.26 49.99
C GLY A 441 -21.39 8.45 49.35
N ARG A 442 -22.30 7.88 50.15
CA ARG A 442 -23.49 7.20 49.61
C ARG A 442 -24.42 8.15 48.87
N VAL A 443 -24.60 9.37 49.39
CA VAL A 443 -25.40 10.41 48.73
C VAL A 443 -24.75 10.84 47.41
N GLU A 444 -23.43 10.96 47.35
CA GLU A 444 -22.70 11.29 46.11
C GLU A 444 -22.81 10.20 45.05
N ILE A 445 -22.67 8.93 45.43
CA ILE A 445 -22.87 7.80 44.51
C ILE A 445 -24.29 7.83 43.92
N ILE A 446 -25.32 8.00 44.77
CA ILE A 446 -26.70 8.09 44.31
C ILE A 446 -26.92 9.30 43.38
N LYS A 447 -26.36 10.47 43.71
CA LYS A 447 -26.40 11.65 42.84
C LYS A 447 -25.74 11.38 41.49
N TRP A 448 -24.62 10.69 41.47
CA TRP A 448 -23.92 10.35 40.24
C TRP A 448 -24.69 9.34 39.38
N GLU A 449 -25.22 8.26 39.97
CA GLU A 449 -26.08 7.28 39.27
C GLU A 449 -27.34 7.95 38.68
N THR A 450 -27.97 8.85 39.44
CA THR A 450 -29.11 9.61 38.94
C THR A 450 -28.74 10.58 37.82
N THR A 451 -27.57 11.22 37.86
CA THR A 451 -27.11 12.06 36.73
C THR A 451 -26.83 11.23 35.48
N GLN A 452 -26.20 10.07 35.62
CA GLN A 452 -25.90 9.19 34.48
C GLN A 452 -27.16 8.61 33.83
N THR A 453 -28.14 8.21 34.63
CA THR A 453 -29.43 7.78 34.09
C THR A 453 -30.16 8.89 33.34
N ILE A 454 -30.08 10.15 33.82
CA ILE A 454 -30.62 11.31 33.09
C ILE A 454 -29.87 11.54 31.77
N GLU A 455 -28.54 11.43 31.75
CA GLU A 455 -27.72 11.60 30.54
C GLU A 455 -28.00 10.51 29.50
N LEU A 456 -28.08 9.25 29.93
CA LEU A 456 -28.45 8.13 29.05
C LEU A 456 -29.85 8.34 28.45
N GLN A 457 -30.81 8.78 29.24
CA GLN A 457 -32.15 9.11 28.75
C GLN A 457 -32.14 10.26 27.73
N ARG A 458 -31.30 11.29 27.95
CA ARG A 458 -31.14 12.41 26.99
C ARG A 458 -30.55 11.94 25.67
N LEU A 459 -29.48 11.15 25.71
CA LEU A 459 -28.84 10.58 24.52
C LEU A 459 -29.80 9.69 23.74
N GLU A 460 -30.65 8.91 24.42
CA GLU A 460 -31.64 8.08 23.74
C GLU A 460 -32.74 8.92 23.08
N LEU A 461 -33.18 10.01 23.71
CA LEU A 461 -34.12 10.97 23.09
C LEU A 461 -33.52 11.67 21.88
N GLU A 462 -32.21 11.98 21.91
CA GLU A 462 -31.48 12.57 20.79
C GLU A 462 -31.35 11.60 19.62
N LYS A 463 -30.95 10.34 19.88
CA LYS A 463 -30.94 9.28 18.85
C LYS A 463 -32.30 9.10 18.17
N ARG A 464 -33.39 9.08 18.95
CA ARG A 464 -34.74 8.99 18.39
C ARG A 464 -35.11 10.20 17.54
N ARG A 465 -34.60 11.39 17.86
CA ARG A 465 -34.79 12.60 17.05
C ARG A 465 -34.03 12.48 15.74
N ASP A 466 -32.78 12.04 15.77
CA ASP A 466 -31.95 11.87 14.59
C ASP A 466 -32.49 10.78 13.65
N GLU A 467 -32.96 9.66 14.21
CA GLU A 467 -33.63 8.59 13.45
C GLU A 467 -34.89 9.12 12.75
N PHE A 468 -35.70 9.92 13.45
CA PHE A 468 -36.88 10.55 12.87
C PHE A 468 -36.53 11.54 11.75
N GLU A 469 -35.49 12.35 11.92
CA GLU A 469 -35.00 13.26 10.88
C GLU A 469 -34.45 12.51 9.67
N PHE A 470 -33.71 11.41 9.90
CA PHE A 470 -33.21 10.54 8.84
C PHE A 470 -34.36 9.91 8.05
N GLU A 471 -35.39 9.38 8.72
CA GLU A 471 -36.58 8.86 8.04
C GLU A 471 -37.30 9.94 7.22
N LYS A 472 -37.44 11.15 7.76
CA LYS A 472 -38.04 12.28 7.06
C LYS A 472 -37.25 12.64 5.80
N ASN A 473 -35.93 12.68 5.89
CA ASN A 473 -35.04 12.96 4.77
C ASN A 473 -35.07 11.83 3.73
N LYS A 474 -35.10 10.57 4.16
CA LYS A 474 -35.25 9.41 3.28
C LYS A 474 -36.56 9.47 2.49
N ARG A 475 -37.69 9.76 3.15
CA ARG A 475 -38.99 9.94 2.48
C ARG A 475 -38.96 11.12 1.50
N ALA A 476 -38.31 12.22 1.85
CA ALA A 476 -38.15 13.36 0.95
C ALA A 476 -37.32 13.00 -0.30
N TRP A 477 -36.22 12.26 -0.12
CA TRP A 477 -35.38 11.77 -1.22
C TRP A 477 -36.12 10.77 -2.11
N GLU A 478 -36.85 9.82 -1.54
CA GLU A 478 -37.69 8.87 -2.28
C GLU A 478 -38.76 9.61 -3.12
N ASN A 479 -39.41 10.62 -2.53
CA ASN A 479 -40.36 11.47 -3.25
C ASN A 479 -39.69 12.25 -4.39
N GLN A 480 -38.48 12.77 -4.20
CA GLN A 480 -37.74 13.46 -5.26
C GLN A 480 -37.31 12.50 -6.37
N LYS A 481 -36.87 11.29 -6.02
CA LYS A 481 -36.51 10.24 -6.98
C LYS A 481 -37.71 9.81 -7.81
N ASN A 482 -38.86 9.59 -7.18
CA ASN A 482 -40.10 9.24 -7.88
C ASN A 482 -40.50 10.35 -8.86
N ARG A 483 -40.45 11.63 -8.45
CA ARG A 483 -40.69 12.76 -9.36
C ARG A 483 -39.75 12.79 -10.56
N LEU A 484 -38.46 12.51 -10.35
CA LEU A 484 -37.48 12.45 -11.44
C LEU A 484 -37.75 11.27 -12.38
N SER A 485 -38.14 10.11 -11.84
CA SER A 485 -38.55 8.95 -12.63
C SER A 485 -39.77 9.26 -13.49
N ASP A 486 -40.79 9.90 -12.90
CA ASP A 486 -42.01 10.30 -13.60
C ASP A 486 -41.70 11.27 -14.75
N ILE A 487 -40.80 12.25 -14.53
CA ILE A 487 -40.35 13.18 -15.59
C ILE A 487 -39.61 12.43 -16.71
N GLN A 488 -38.75 11.46 -16.37
CA GLN A 488 -38.05 10.66 -17.37
C GLN A 488 -39.02 9.82 -18.21
N ASP A 489 -40.02 9.22 -17.58
CA ASP A 489 -41.01 8.42 -18.29
C ASP A 489 -41.95 9.28 -19.15
N LEU A 490 -42.33 10.48 -18.67
CA LEU A 490 -43.02 11.48 -19.49
C LEU A 490 -42.19 11.89 -20.71
N ASN A 491 -40.87 12.11 -20.56
CA ASN A 491 -39.99 12.42 -21.69
C ASN A 491 -39.87 11.27 -22.68
N LYS A 492 -39.78 10.01 -22.20
CA LYS A 492 -39.78 8.84 -23.09
C LYS A 492 -41.09 8.73 -23.86
N ASN A 493 -42.22 8.93 -23.20
CA ASN A 493 -43.53 8.91 -23.84
C ASN A 493 -43.66 10.04 -24.86
N PHE A 494 -43.21 11.25 -24.52
CA PHE A 494 -43.20 12.37 -25.45
C PHE A 494 -42.35 12.09 -26.70
N LEU A 495 -41.18 11.44 -26.55
CA LEU A 495 -40.34 11.03 -27.68
C LEU A 495 -41.02 9.95 -28.53
N ARG A 496 -41.70 8.99 -27.91
CA ARG A 496 -42.49 7.96 -28.64
C ARG A 496 -43.61 8.62 -29.43
N ASP A 497 -44.40 9.49 -28.80
CA ASP A 497 -45.49 10.20 -29.46
C ASP A 497 -44.96 11.03 -30.64
N GLN A 498 -43.79 11.67 -30.50
CA GLN A 498 -43.17 12.42 -31.58
C GLN A 498 -42.72 11.51 -32.74
N GLN A 499 -42.23 10.30 -32.45
CA GLN A 499 -41.88 9.31 -33.48
C GLN A 499 -43.14 8.80 -34.19
N GLU A 500 -44.18 8.45 -33.44
CA GLU A 500 -45.46 8.01 -34.00
C GLU A 500 -46.09 9.07 -34.90
N LEU A 501 -46.04 10.35 -34.50
CA LEU A 501 -46.49 11.47 -35.32
C LEU A 501 -45.69 11.59 -36.62
N LYS A 502 -44.35 11.48 -36.56
CA LYS A 502 -43.50 11.51 -37.76
C LYS A 502 -43.76 10.33 -38.69
N GLU A 503 -43.97 9.14 -38.14
CA GLU A 503 -44.34 7.97 -38.94
C GLU A 503 -45.70 8.16 -39.61
N ARG A 504 -46.67 8.71 -38.88
CA ARG A 504 -48.00 9.01 -39.43
C ARG A 504 -47.93 10.05 -40.54
N GLU A 505 -47.14 11.11 -40.36
CA GLU A 505 -46.87 12.10 -41.41
C GLU A 505 -46.18 11.47 -42.63
N SER A 506 -45.17 10.62 -42.41
CA SER A 506 -44.49 9.91 -43.49
C SER A 506 -45.43 8.99 -44.26
N ARG A 507 -46.34 8.29 -43.57
CA ARG A 507 -47.37 7.44 -44.21
C ARG A 507 -48.32 8.27 -45.05
N LEU A 508 -48.85 9.37 -44.50
CA LEU A 508 -49.73 10.28 -45.24
C LEU A 508 -49.02 10.90 -46.46
N ASN A 509 -47.75 11.29 -46.33
CA ASN A 509 -46.98 11.81 -47.46
C ASN A 509 -46.73 10.76 -48.53
N ALA A 510 -46.48 9.50 -48.15
CA ALA A 510 -46.34 8.39 -49.09
C ALA A 510 -47.66 8.08 -49.81
N GLU A 511 -48.80 8.12 -49.10
CA GLU A 511 -50.14 7.99 -49.69
C GLU A 511 -50.41 9.13 -50.69
N LEU A 512 -50.12 10.38 -50.32
CA LEU A 512 -50.27 11.53 -51.22
C LEU A 512 -49.36 11.45 -52.46
N ALA A 513 -48.15 10.90 -52.31
CA ALA A 513 -47.24 10.68 -53.43
C ALA A 513 -47.76 9.58 -54.37
N ALA A 514 -48.23 8.46 -53.82
CA ALA A 514 -48.86 7.39 -54.60
C ALA A 514 -50.11 7.88 -55.35
N ASP A 515 -50.91 8.75 -54.74
CA ASP A 515 -52.05 9.38 -55.39
C ASP A 515 -51.64 10.32 -56.53
N ARG A 516 -50.52 11.04 -56.40
CA ARG A 516 -49.95 11.85 -57.50
C ARG A 516 -49.51 10.96 -58.65
N ASP A 517 -48.75 9.89 -58.37
CA ASP A 517 -48.30 8.94 -59.38
C ASP A 517 -49.47 8.26 -60.09
N LEU A 518 -50.54 7.94 -59.38
CA LEU A 518 -51.77 7.39 -59.96
C LEU A 518 -52.48 8.39 -60.87
N ARG A 519 -52.50 9.69 -60.52
CA ARG A 519 -53.04 10.74 -61.40
C ARG A 519 -52.18 10.94 -62.64
N GLU A 520 -50.87 10.96 -62.49
CA GLU A 520 -49.93 11.05 -63.62
C GLU A 520 -50.10 9.88 -64.58
N LYS A 521 -50.15 8.64 -64.07
CA LYS A 521 -50.41 7.45 -64.88
C LYS A 521 -51.77 7.50 -65.57
N LYS A 522 -52.81 8.03 -64.91
CA LYS A 522 -54.12 8.24 -65.57
C LYS A 522 -54.02 9.25 -66.71
N HIS A 523 -53.32 10.37 -66.52
CA HIS A 523 -53.10 11.34 -67.58
C HIS A 523 -52.23 10.79 -68.72
N GLU A 524 -51.23 9.96 -68.43
CA GLU A 524 -50.44 9.27 -69.46
C GLU A 524 -51.29 8.25 -70.23
N LEU A 525 -52.14 7.47 -69.55
CA LEU A 525 -53.06 6.55 -70.20
C LEU A 525 -54.10 7.28 -71.06
N GLU A 526 -54.64 8.40 -70.60
CA GLU A 526 -55.51 9.27 -71.41
C GLU A 526 -54.77 9.84 -72.62
N ARG A 527 -53.52 10.30 -72.44
CA ARG A 527 -52.69 10.79 -73.54
C ARG A 527 -52.42 9.71 -74.58
N LEU A 528 -52.09 8.50 -74.14
CA LEU A 528 -51.88 7.33 -75.01
C LEU A 528 -53.18 6.91 -75.71
N HIS A 529 -54.33 7.04 -75.05
CA HIS A 529 -55.63 6.73 -75.66
C HIS A 529 -55.99 7.74 -76.75
N ILE A 530 -55.76 9.04 -76.50
CA ILE A 530 -55.94 10.11 -77.51
C ILE A 530 -54.95 9.91 -78.67
N GLN A 531 -53.70 9.56 -78.39
CA GLN A 531 -52.67 9.34 -79.41
C GLN A 531 -52.92 8.08 -80.26
N LYS A 532 -53.64 7.09 -79.73
CA LYS A 532 -54.04 5.85 -80.43
C LYS A 532 -55.30 6.04 -81.30
N GLU A 533 -56.16 7.01 -80.99
CA GLU A 533 -57.37 7.31 -81.76
C GLU A 533 -57.14 8.36 -82.86
N MET A 534 -55.98 9.01 -82.92
CA MET A 534 -55.62 9.93 -84.00
C MET A 534 -55.16 9.15 -85.24
N SER A 535 -55.87 9.32 -86.37
CA SER A 535 -55.49 8.72 -87.65
C SER A 535 -54.21 9.38 -88.20
N THR A 536 -53.42 8.61 -88.95
CA THR A 536 -52.09 8.98 -89.46
C THR A 536 -52.07 10.19 -90.40
N GLU A 537 -53.22 10.67 -90.84
CA GLU A 537 -53.36 11.85 -91.70
C GLU A 537 -53.50 13.15 -90.88
N SER A 538 -53.91 13.07 -89.60
CA SER A 538 -54.02 14.21 -88.67
C SER A 538 -52.72 14.48 -87.89
N LEU A 539 -51.82 13.49 -87.79
CA LEU A 539 -50.48 13.61 -87.18
C LEU A 539 -49.45 14.30 -88.11
N VAL A 540 -49.68 14.34 -89.43
CA VAL A 540 -48.86 15.11 -90.39
C VAL A 540 -49.30 16.57 -90.49
N ALA A 541 -50.57 16.87 -90.22
CA ALA A 541 -51.13 18.22 -90.33
C ALA A 541 -50.89 19.11 -89.09
N THR A 542 -50.49 18.53 -87.95
CA THR A 542 -50.24 19.25 -86.68
C THR A 542 -48.76 19.35 -86.30
N SER A 543 -47.86 18.76 -87.09
CA SER A 543 -46.41 18.85 -86.91
C SER A 543 -45.82 19.99 -87.74
N GLU A 544 -44.95 20.80 -87.14
CA GLU A 544 -44.19 21.87 -87.82
C GLU A 544 -43.40 21.33 -89.05
N ILE A 545 -43.25 22.17 -90.07
CA ILE A 545 -42.77 21.84 -91.44
C ILE A 545 -41.44 21.06 -91.46
N ALA A 546 -40.58 21.21 -90.44
CA ALA A 546 -39.33 20.47 -90.32
C ALA A 546 -39.49 18.99 -89.89
N ASN A 547 -40.61 18.60 -89.25
CA ASN A 547 -40.85 17.24 -88.77
C ASN A 547 -41.63 16.35 -89.78
N ALA A 548 -42.26 16.94 -90.80
CA ALA A 548 -42.93 16.18 -91.87
C ALA A 548 -41.92 15.55 -92.87
N GLU A 549 -40.82 16.25 -93.17
CA GLU A 549 -39.74 15.71 -94.00
C GLU A 549 -38.90 14.65 -93.27
N LEU A 550 -38.78 14.78 -91.94
CA LEU A 550 -38.09 13.81 -91.08
C LEU A 550 -38.89 12.50 -90.91
N LEU A 551 -40.23 12.57 -90.87
CA LEU A 551 -41.13 11.41 -90.88
C LEU A 551 -41.23 10.71 -92.25
N ALA A 552 -41.00 11.43 -93.36
CA ALA A 552 -40.85 10.84 -94.70
C ALA A 552 -39.48 10.17 -94.90
N GLY A 553 -38.44 10.69 -94.24
CA GLY A 553 -37.11 10.08 -94.16
C GLY A 553 -37.06 8.81 -93.30
N LEU A 554 -37.75 8.81 -92.15
CA LEU A 554 -37.85 7.66 -91.25
C LEU A 554 -38.52 6.44 -91.90
N LYS A 555 -39.50 6.65 -92.79
CA LYS A 555 -40.15 5.56 -93.56
C LYS A 555 -39.24 4.90 -94.60
N LYS A 556 -38.18 5.59 -95.05
CA LYS A 556 -37.15 5.03 -95.96
C LYS A 556 -35.99 4.39 -95.22
N HIS A 557 -35.77 4.72 -93.95
CA HIS A 557 -34.69 4.19 -93.11
C HIS A 557 -35.14 2.97 -92.27
N GLU A 558 -36.42 2.88 -91.89
CA GLU A 558 -37.03 1.72 -91.22
C GLU A 558 -37.01 0.44 -92.08
N ALA A 559 -36.92 0.55 -93.41
CA ALA A 559 -36.79 -0.58 -94.32
C ALA A 559 -35.37 -1.17 -94.38
N THR A 560 -34.36 -0.49 -93.83
CA THR A 560 -32.94 -0.89 -93.88
C THR A 560 -32.31 -1.15 -92.51
N GLU A 561 -32.92 -0.68 -91.41
CA GLU A 561 -32.43 -0.90 -90.04
C GLU A 561 -32.89 -2.22 -89.39
N GLN A 562 -33.95 -2.86 -89.92
CA GLN A 562 -34.37 -4.20 -89.47
C GLN A 562 -33.38 -5.32 -89.87
N ALA A 563 -32.36 -5.03 -90.69
CA ALA A 563 -31.35 -5.99 -91.15
C ALA A 563 -30.01 -5.95 -90.38
N ILE A 564 -29.75 -4.96 -89.51
CA ILE A 564 -28.43 -4.78 -88.87
C ILE A 564 -28.48 -4.88 -87.33
N THR A 565 -29.66 -4.80 -86.70
CA THR A 565 -29.81 -4.84 -85.24
C THR A 565 -29.76 -6.24 -84.60
N ARG A 566 -29.62 -7.32 -85.38
CA ARG A 566 -29.32 -8.66 -84.85
C ARG A 566 -27.82 -8.95 -84.64
N ALA A 567 -26.93 -7.97 -84.89
CA ALA A 567 -25.48 -8.14 -84.77
C ALA A 567 -24.80 -7.24 -83.72
N ALA A 568 -25.55 -6.49 -82.90
CA ALA A 568 -24.98 -5.55 -81.91
C ALA A 568 -25.41 -5.83 -80.45
N GLU A 569 -25.76 -7.08 -80.13
CA GLU A 569 -26.02 -7.55 -78.75
C GLU A 569 -24.74 -7.99 -78.00
N ALA A 570 -23.54 -7.60 -78.44
CA ALA A 570 -22.32 -7.85 -77.68
C ALA A 570 -21.28 -6.73 -77.84
N GLN A 571 -21.42 -5.66 -77.04
CA GLN A 571 -20.37 -4.75 -76.51
C GLN A 571 -21.09 -3.45 -76.06
N ALA A 572 -21.56 -3.32 -74.83
CA ALA A 572 -20.77 -2.98 -73.64
C ALA A 572 -19.87 -1.72 -73.81
N ALA A 573 -20.25 -0.69 -73.04
CA ALA A 573 -19.43 0.40 -72.47
C ALA A 573 -19.21 1.71 -73.26
N SER A 574 -19.99 2.74 -72.89
CA SER A 574 -19.54 4.07 -72.40
C SER A 574 -20.78 4.99 -72.38
N SER A 575 -21.36 5.39 -71.25
CA SER A 575 -20.94 6.49 -70.35
C SER A 575 -22.00 6.56 -69.22
N ALA A 576 -21.77 6.47 -67.90
CA ALA A 576 -20.71 6.99 -67.03
C ALA A 576 -20.56 8.52 -67.06
N SER A 577 -21.53 9.28 -66.51
CA SER A 577 -21.25 10.66 -66.03
C SER A 577 -22.22 11.31 -65.02
N THR A 578 -23.27 10.68 -64.47
CA THR A 578 -24.22 11.42 -63.58
C THR A 578 -24.67 10.70 -62.30
N HIS A 579 -23.96 9.65 -61.86
CA HIS A 579 -24.26 8.97 -60.57
C HIS A 579 -23.18 9.14 -59.47
N GLY A 580 -22.11 9.89 -59.74
CA GLY A 580 -21.04 10.15 -58.76
C GLY A 580 -21.40 11.24 -57.73
N GLU A 581 -22.00 12.34 -58.18
CA GLU A 581 -22.18 13.54 -57.35
C GLU A 581 -23.23 13.35 -56.24
N VAL A 582 -24.28 12.56 -56.48
CA VAL A 582 -25.32 12.28 -55.46
C VAL A 582 -24.78 11.35 -54.37
N LYS A 583 -23.87 10.43 -54.71
CA LYS A 583 -23.27 9.50 -53.73
C LYS A 583 -22.28 10.23 -52.83
N GLU A 584 -21.51 11.15 -53.37
CA GLU A 584 -20.57 11.98 -52.61
C GLU A 584 -21.29 12.97 -51.66
N LEU A 585 -22.45 13.50 -52.06
CA LEU A 585 -23.28 14.36 -51.21
C LEU A 585 -23.90 13.59 -50.02
N TYR A 586 -24.34 12.35 -50.26
CA TYR A 586 -24.88 11.48 -49.21
C TYR A 586 -23.79 11.01 -48.23
N GLU A 587 -22.59 10.74 -48.73
CA GLU A 587 -21.44 10.33 -47.92
C GLU A 587 -20.89 11.49 -47.08
N ARG A 588 -20.88 12.73 -47.60
CA ARG A 588 -20.57 13.94 -46.81
C ARG A 588 -21.62 14.26 -45.74
N LEU A 589 -22.90 14.05 -46.02
CA LEU A 589 -23.97 14.21 -45.01
C LEU A 589 -23.91 13.12 -43.93
N SER A 590 -23.58 11.89 -44.32
CA SER A 590 -23.37 10.77 -43.39
C SER A 590 -22.17 11.03 -42.47
N GLN A 591 -21.03 11.44 -43.03
CA GLN A 591 -19.84 11.76 -42.23
C GLN A 591 -20.04 12.98 -41.33
N ALA A 592 -20.75 14.01 -41.80
CA ALA A 592 -21.09 15.18 -40.99
C ALA A 592 -22.07 14.87 -39.84
N ASN A 593 -22.97 13.89 -40.03
CA ASN A 593 -23.88 13.44 -38.98
C ASN A 593 -23.17 12.51 -37.99
N ALA A 594 -22.27 11.64 -38.46
CA ALA A 594 -21.42 10.81 -37.59
C ALA A 594 -20.51 11.68 -36.71
N SER A 595 -19.84 12.69 -37.28
CA SER A 595 -18.98 13.59 -36.51
C SER A 595 -19.76 14.43 -35.48
N LYS A 596 -21.03 14.79 -35.78
CA LYS A 596 -21.90 15.47 -34.82
C LYS A 596 -22.40 14.55 -33.71
N ALA A 597 -22.67 13.29 -34.02
CA ALA A 597 -23.02 12.29 -33.01
C ALA A 597 -21.83 11.99 -32.10
N ASP A 598 -20.62 11.82 -32.65
CA ASP A 598 -19.40 11.61 -31.87
C ASP A 598 -19.05 12.84 -31.03
N ALA A 599 -19.23 14.07 -31.55
CA ALA A 599 -19.09 15.29 -30.77
C ALA A 599 -20.12 15.40 -29.64
N ALA A 600 -21.36 14.95 -29.85
CA ALA A 600 -22.39 14.92 -28.81
C ALA A 600 -22.10 13.87 -27.72
N VAL A 601 -21.59 12.68 -28.11
CA VAL A 601 -21.17 11.64 -27.18
C VAL A 601 -19.94 12.08 -26.38
N ALA A 602 -18.97 12.72 -27.02
CA ALA A 602 -17.80 13.29 -26.34
C ALA A 602 -18.21 14.42 -25.37
N ALA A 603 -19.12 15.31 -25.78
CA ALA A 603 -19.64 16.36 -24.90
C ALA A 603 -20.41 15.79 -23.69
N LEU A 604 -21.14 14.69 -23.88
CA LEU A 604 -21.89 14.03 -22.80
C LEU A 604 -20.96 13.24 -21.86
N GLN A 605 -19.91 12.60 -22.40
CA GLN A 605 -18.85 11.97 -21.59
C GLN A 605 -18.05 13.00 -20.79
N GLN A 606 -17.75 14.17 -21.39
CA GLN A 606 -17.07 15.26 -20.70
C GLN A 606 -17.95 15.86 -19.61
N ALA A 607 -19.25 16.04 -19.86
CA ALA A 607 -20.21 16.48 -18.83
C ALA A 607 -20.37 15.47 -17.68
N LEU A 608 -20.27 14.16 -17.95
CA LEU A 608 -20.28 13.13 -16.91
C LEU A 608 -18.97 13.10 -16.11
N ALA A 609 -17.82 13.28 -16.77
CA ALA A 609 -16.52 13.37 -16.12
C ALA A 609 -16.42 14.63 -15.23
N ASP A 610 -16.95 15.76 -15.69
CA ASP A 610 -17.00 16.99 -14.89
C ASP A 610 -17.94 16.84 -13.69
N LYS A 611 -19.08 16.15 -13.83
CA LYS A 611 -19.92 15.79 -12.67
C LYS A 611 -19.25 14.83 -11.68
N GLN A 612 -18.42 13.90 -12.16
CA GLN A 612 -17.64 13.03 -11.29
C GLN A 612 -16.55 13.80 -10.54
N ARG A 613 -15.87 14.76 -11.20
CA ARG A 613 -14.93 15.67 -10.53
C ARG A 613 -15.62 16.57 -9.52
N ASP A 614 -16.81 17.09 -9.82
CA ASP A 614 -17.59 17.88 -8.86
C ASP A 614 -17.96 17.05 -7.62
N LEU A 615 -18.29 15.76 -7.79
CA LEU A 615 -18.54 14.86 -6.66
C LEU A 615 -17.26 14.53 -5.88
N GLU A 616 -16.10 14.40 -6.52
CA GLU A 616 -14.81 14.24 -5.85
C GLU A 616 -14.41 15.51 -5.07
N ILE A 617 -14.66 16.71 -5.63
CA ILE A 617 -14.47 17.99 -4.96
C ILE A 617 -15.42 18.11 -3.75
N TYR A 618 -16.68 17.69 -3.88
CA TYR A 618 -17.62 17.62 -2.75
C TYR A 618 -17.19 16.61 -1.69
N SER A 619 -16.66 15.44 -2.07
CA SER A 619 -16.15 14.45 -1.12
C SER A 619 -14.91 14.95 -0.36
N SER A 620 -13.99 15.61 -1.06
CA SER A 620 -12.76 16.17 -0.48
C SER A 620 -13.02 17.41 0.37
N THR A 621 -14.06 18.20 0.06
CA THR A 621 -14.51 19.30 0.94
C THR A 621 -15.23 18.78 2.18
N ILE A 622 -15.96 17.66 2.10
CA ILE A 622 -16.50 16.98 3.29
C ILE A 622 -15.37 16.40 4.15
N GLU A 623 -14.35 15.76 3.56
CA GLU A 623 -13.18 15.29 4.30
C GLU A 623 -12.34 16.44 4.88
N GLY A 624 -12.26 17.58 4.20
CA GLY A 624 -11.63 18.81 4.68
C GLY A 624 -12.38 19.45 5.85
N VAL A 625 -13.71 19.51 5.79
CA VAL A 625 -14.56 20.00 6.90
C VAL A 625 -14.50 19.04 8.10
N THR A 626 -14.38 17.74 7.86
CA THR A 626 -14.23 16.74 8.93
C THR A 626 -12.84 16.81 9.62
N ARG A 627 -11.77 17.15 8.87
CA ARG A 627 -10.44 17.39 9.45
C ARG A 627 -10.32 18.75 10.16
N HIS A 628 -11.02 19.78 9.71
CA HIS A 628 -11.03 21.09 10.38
C HIS A 628 -11.92 21.17 11.63
N LEU A 629 -12.82 20.19 11.85
CA LEU A 629 -13.56 20.03 13.10
C LEU A 629 -12.80 19.22 14.16
N SER A 630 -11.65 18.62 13.82
CA SER A 630 -10.86 17.76 14.71
C SER A 630 -9.66 18.47 15.35
N SER A 631 -9.50 19.79 15.15
CA SER A 631 -8.43 20.59 15.74
C SER A 631 -8.96 21.85 16.43
N GLN A 632 -9.75 21.70 17.49
CA GLN A 632 -9.80 22.70 18.56
C GLN A 632 -10.21 22.06 19.89
N SER A 633 -9.36 22.31 20.88
CA SER A 633 -9.36 21.87 22.27
C SER A 633 -10.60 22.27 23.09
N THR A 634 -10.96 21.39 24.04
CA THR A 634 -11.39 21.56 25.46
C THR A 634 -12.60 20.65 25.84
N PRO A 635 -12.97 20.49 27.13
CA PRO A 635 -12.65 19.35 28.00
C PRO A 635 -13.85 18.41 28.30
N ASN A 636 -13.53 17.27 28.93
CA ASN A 636 -14.39 16.23 29.52
C ASN A 636 -15.64 16.72 30.32
N PRO A 637 -16.70 15.87 30.46
CA PRO A 637 -16.77 14.92 31.58
C PRO A 637 -17.30 13.48 31.27
N THR A 638 -16.60 12.49 31.85
CA THR A 638 -17.01 11.37 32.76
C THR A 638 -18.52 11.25 33.07
N THR A 639 -19.24 10.11 33.21
CA THR A 639 -18.99 8.64 33.19
C THR A 639 -20.24 7.90 33.71
N SER A 640 -20.68 6.79 33.07
CA SER A 640 -21.24 5.53 33.67
C SER A 640 -22.79 5.31 33.83
N PRO A 641 -23.29 4.40 34.71
CA PRO A 641 -23.58 3.00 34.42
C PRO A 641 -25.04 2.57 34.75
N SER A 642 -25.39 1.30 34.52
CA SER A 642 -26.67 0.70 34.95
C SER A 642 -26.45 -0.66 35.63
N ALA A 643 -27.08 -0.83 36.79
CA ALA A 643 -27.30 -2.06 37.56
C ALA A 643 -28.78 -2.49 37.39
N GLY A 644 -29.11 -3.78 37.17
CA GLY A 644 -29.51 -4.74 38.22
C GLY A 644 -31.01 -5.14 38.20
N SER A 645 -31.36 -6.43 38.03
CA SER A 645 -32.14 -7.34 38.93
C SER A 645 -32.85 -8.44 38.07
N THR A 646 -33.18 -9.70 38.45
CA THR A 646 -33.60 -10.38 39.71
C THR A 646 -33.51 -11.94 39.60
N LEU A 647 -33.50 -12.63 40.76
CA LEU A 647 -33.50 -14.09 41.15
C LEU A 647 -34.78 -14.93 40.75
N PRO A 648 -35.00 -16.24 41.15
CA PRO A 648 -34.16 -17.30 41.80
C PRO A 648 -34.27 -18.77 41.22
N ASN A 649 -33.42 -19.67 41.73
CA ASN A 649 -33.71 -21.03 42.28
C ASN A 649 -33.06 -22.31 41.66
N SER A 650 -32.45 -23.08 42.58
CA SER A 650 -32.19 -24.55 42.68
C SER A 650 -31.28 -25.35 41.72
N SER A 651 -30.41 -26.12 42.40
CA SER A 651 -29.87 -27.48 42.15
C SER A 651 -28.68 -27.73 41.22
N ASP A 652 -27.63 -28.24 41.88
CA ASP A 652 -26.74 -29.36 41.54
C ASP A 652 -25.68 -29.30 40.41
N ALA A 653 -24.50 -29.77 40.82
CA ALA A 653 -23.44 -30.48 40.09
C ALA A 653 -22.40 -29.71 39.25
N SER A 654 -21.20 -29.62 39.84
CA SER A 654 -19.84 -29.86 39.28
C SER A 654 -19.30 -29.08 38.07
N PRO A 655 -17.97 -28.81 38.04
CA PRO A 655 -17.36 -27.87 37.10
C PRO A 655 -16.92 -28.55 35.80
N THR A 656 -17.09 -27.87 34.66
CA THR A 656 -16.29 -28.16 33.45
C THR A 656 -15.73 -26.88 32.85
N THR A 657 -14.42 -26.91 32.70
CA THR A 657 -13.54 -25.95 32.04
C THR A 657 -13.93 -25.73 30.58
N ASN A 658 -14.17 -24.48 30.19
CA ASN A 658 -14.50 -24.10 28.82
C ASN A 658 -13.21 -23.74 28.06
N GLU A 659 -12.53 -24.76 27.55
CA GLU A 659 -11.44 -24.63 26.58
C GLU A 659 -12.01 -24.33 25.19
N SER A 660 -11.51 -23.28 24.55
CA SER A 660 -11.85 -22.86 23.19
C SER A 660 -11.42 -23.93 22.16
N ARG A 661 -12.35 -24.84 21.84
CA ARG A 661 -12.12 -25.90 20.84
C ARG A 661 -11.99 -25.32 19.44
N LYS A 662 -10.82 -25.51 18.82
CA LYS A 662 -10.56 -25.27 17.39
C LYS A 662 -11.41 -26.22 16.53
N VAL A 663 -12.09 -25.68 15.53
CA VAL A 663 -13.05 -26.40 14.66
C VAL A 663 -12.59 -26.33 13.19
N VAL A 664 -12.75 -27.41 12.43
CA VAL A 664 -12.42 -27.52 11.00
C VAL A 664 -13.72 -27.58 10.20
N VAL A 665 -13.83 -26.73 9.19
CA VAL A 665 -15.03 -26.65 8.34
C VAL A 665 -14.89 -27.59 7.15
N CYS A 666 -15.84 -28.51 6.99
CA CYS A 666 -15.83 -29.49 5.90
C CYS A 666 -15.96 -28.82 4.52
N ALA A 667 -15.03 -29.08 3.60
CA ALA A 667 -15.10 -28.55 2.23
C ALA A 667 -16.34 -29.01 1.43
N GLY A 668 -16.88 -30.21 1.74
CA GLY A 668 -18.06 -30.76 1.07
C GLY A 668 -19.40 -30.12 1.46
N CYS A 669 -19.72 -30.05 2.75
CA CYS A 669 -21.04 -29.61 3.25
C CYS A 669 -20.98 -28.40 4.21
N ARG A 670 -19.79 -27.82 4.42
CA ARG A 670 -19.52 -26.67 5.30
C ARG A 670 -19.92 -26.85 6.77
N THR A 671 -20.14 -28.09 7.20
CA THR A 671 -20.40 -28.39 8.61
C THR A 671 -19.10 -28.27 9.41
N GLU A 672 -19.20 -27.60 10.56
CA GLU A 672 -18.12 -27.48 11.53
C GLU A 672 -17.90 -28.82 12.25
N ASN A 673 -16.66 -29.31 12.22
CA ASN A 673 -16.26 -30.57 12.84
C ASN A 673 -15.09 -30.37 13.80
N PRO A 674 -15.07 -31.06 14.95
CA PRO A 674 -13.91 -31.01 15.85
C PRO A 674 -12.67 -31.59 15.15
N ILE A 675 -11.48 -31.02 15.44
CA ILE A 675 -10.19 -31.44 14.86
C ILE A 675 -9.90 -32.94 15.02
N THR A 676 -10.49 -33.59 16.02
CA THR A 676 -10.30 -35.03 16.27
C THR A 676 -10.93 -35.92 15.20
N ASN A 677 -11.86 -35.40 14.40
CA ASN A 677 -12.52 -36.18 13.36
C ASN A 677 -11.72 -36.15 12.05
N ARG A 678 -11.39 -37.34 11.52
CA ARG A 678 -10.80 -37.47 10.17
C ARG A 678 -11.83 -37.39 9.03
N PHE A 679 -13.11 -37.58 9.35
CA PHE A 679 -14.21 -37.54 8.39
C PHE A 679 -15.32 -36.64 8.91
N CYS A 680 -15.98 -35.94 8.00
CA CYS A 680 -17.09 -35.06 8.32
C CYS A 680 -18.26 -35.86 8.87
N THR A 681 -18.78 -35.47 10.04
CA THR A 681 -19.90 -36.13 10.71
C THR A 681 -21.19 -36.11 9.89
N ASN A 682 -21.34 -35.13 9.00
CA ASN A 682 -22.55 -34.95 8.20
C ASN A 682 -22.48 -35.68 6.84
N CYS A 683 -21.34 -35.65 6.14
CA CYS A 683 -21.24 -36.19 4.78
C CYS A 683 -20.20 -37.31 4.58
N GLY A 684 -19.43 -37.67 5.61
CA GLY A 684 -18.44 -38.75 5.56
C GLY A 684 -17.20 -38.48 4.70
N LYS A 685 -17.07 -37.30 4.06
CA LYS A 685 -15.87 -36.91 3.31
C LYS A 685 -14.72 -36.57 4.28
N GLY A 686 -13.47 -36.81 3.85
CA GLY A 686 -12.28 -36.44 4.62
C GLY A 686 -12.25 -34.94 4.91
N LEU A 687 -11.93 -34.59 6.16
CA LEU A 687 -11.87 -33.20 6.66
C LEU A 687 -10.53 -32.54 6.37
#